data_AF-A0A517VWR0-F1
#
_entry.id   AF-A0A517VWR0-F1
#
_cell.length_a   1.000
_cell.length_b   1.000
_cell.length_c   1.000
_cell.angle_alpha   90.00
_cell.angle_beta   90.00
_cell.angle_gamma   90.00
#
_symmetry.space_group_name_H-M   'P 1'
#
loop_
_entity.id
_entity.type
_entity.pdbx_description
1 polymer ?
#
loop_
_entity_poly.entity_id
_entity_poly.type
_entity_poly.pdbx_seq_one_letter_code
_entity_poly.pdbx_strand_id
1 'polypeptide(L)'
;MIQKRLFYLWLFFFLAPGALPAQTFPLVVDIRQLSQFPKGNGPVSFVWQCQVSATGLLEGYFLVTVHDGVEKFGTFRSHDVAMHAGFHEIPMMLPPMKVDNPYSEVKLKLSFVTPNQQYDFKDEYSLRVGQRFQRTFAVGVCDPFDMSMSKDLKEFLERLDFESISPKEPIKIDFQKLSRSIPNVGMLRNQPLSLNVKTVSIHLPPPDYPQLPIDCHQYDILVITARGFAQLESRNLKAIHQWVRSGGSLCLLAGPVLEQRQVQFMNDLVETKNAPPFLIDSEGKLVMDQSEQVWSQRTGWGRSVIVLSEALKEKRLTASELKQIPFFLWKLRESQRSYFDKQEKWDYEKLVDAFIKTQKRTDYRNMNAYSANQVFNLNYRPISTGGAVVTDLMPAELRIVPSWVIASILLGYVLIIGPGEYFILGKFRLRRFTWITFPIISICIACLAFIVSDHYMQTSYERKLLTIHDLDRQGKPVKENQIELLFTGSYQKIETNIKSGLFTPLNHTELGMAQNYNMYARNRVQSLVGPPLYAGSIPTQYSVYQLMPQWTPQLNRIIKNYPDELQTKFDWSSIQLNQLRSNQGRVKIRKQIKTAFGNRAKVMVYQGQKNGEVKKHPLFKKTDNPRNRNNYRSEQDYALFNEYYQNYPHYYGNNRLRRNSFMDDLCVRSQNGLFQIVSQTSPSGGQNYEDLSILDPSDPSQWLVVVYVPGNEQDTIYRQLIVAEK
;
A
#
# COMPACT_ATOMS: atom_id res chain seq x y z
N MET A 1 65.16 -22.17 40.00
CA MET A 1 64.11 -21.32 40.64
C MET A 1 63.05 -20.81 39.66
N ILE A 2 63.37 -20.66 38.36
CA ILE A 2 62.45 -20.16 37.32
C ILE A 2 61.42 -21.23 36.85
N GLN A 3 61.83 -22.50 36.73
CA GLN A 3 60.91 -23.59 36.35
C GLN A 3 59.81 -23.87 37.38
N LYS A 4 60.09 -23.73 38.69
CA LYS A 4 59.05 -23.90 39.72
C LYS A 4 58.03 -22.77 39.71
N ARG A 5 58.41 -21.54 39.34
CA ARG A 5 57.46 -20.41 39.21
C ARG A 5 56.57 -20.52 37.98
N LEU A 6 57.07 -21.07 36.88
CA LEU A 6 56.28 -21.35 35.67
C LEU A 6 55.23 -22.46 35.89
N PHE A 7 55.53 -23.47 36.70
CA PHE A 7 54.58 -24.55 37.01
C PHE A 7 53.39 -24.06 37.85
N TYR A 8 53.62 -23.16 38.82
CA TYR A 8 52.52 -22.55 39.59
C TYR A 8 51.69 -21.55 38.78
N LEU A 9 52.29 -20.86 37.80
CA LEU A 9 51.58 -19.99 36.86
C LEU A 9 50.70 -20.79 35.88
N TRP A 10 51.13 -21.99 35.51
CA TRP A 10 50.35 -22.92 34.67
C TRP A 10 49.18 -23.56 35.45
N LEU A 11 49.37 -23.88 36.74
CA LEU A 11 48.31 -24.45 37.58
C LEU A 11 47.19 -23.44 37.90
N PHE A 12 47.49 -22.13 37.92
CA PHE A 12 46.50 -21.07 38.12
C PHE A 12 45.57 -20.86 36.91
N PHE A 13 46.01 -21.26 35.70
CA PHE A 13 45.19 -21.19 34.49
C PHE A 13 44.23 -22.38 34.30
N PHE A 14 44.43 -23.48 35.03
CA PHE A 14 43.58 -24.68 34.93
C PHE A 14 42.54 -24.84 36.05
N LEU A 15 42.56 -23.99 37.08
CA LEU A 15 41.64 -24.05 38.23
C LEU A 15 40.60 -22.93 38.27
N ALA A 16 40.45 -22.16 37.20
CA ALA A 16 39.25 -21.37 37.00
C ALA A 16 38.34 -22.11 36.00
N PRO A 17 37.37 -22.93 36.46
CA PRO A 17 36.17 -23.09 35.66
C PRO A 17 35.51 -21.71 35.66
N GLY A 18 35.91 -20.88 34.70
CA GLY A 18 35.07 -19.81 34.22
C GLY A 18 33.85 -20.46 33.56
N ALA A 19 33.00 -21.10 34.37
CA ALA A 19 31.60 -21.18 34.07
C ALA A 19 31.18 -19.71 33.99
N LEU A 20 31.22 -19.14 32.78
CA LEU A 20 30.37 -18.02 32.45
C LEU A 20 29.00 -18.44 33.00
N PRO A 21 28.45 -17.76 34.03
CA PRO A 21 27.17 -18.15 34.56
C PRO A 21 26.24 -18.28 33.37
N ALA A 22 25.65 -19.47 33.18
CA ALA A 22 24.67 -19.68 32.14
C ALA A 22 23.69 -18.53 32.28
N GLN A 23 23.59 -17.69 31.24
CA GLN A 23 22.78 -16.47 31.31
C GLN A 23 21.36 -16.93 31.61
N THR A 24 20.94 -16.82 32.87
CA THR A 24 19.63 -17.24 33.32
C THR A 24 18.67 -16.26 32.70
N PHE A 25 18.04 -16.66 31.61
CA PHE A 25 17.04 -15.84 30.94
C PHE A 25 15.90 -15.61 31.94
N PRO A 26 15.60 -14.35 32.29
CA PRO A 26 14.52 -14.06 33.25
C PRO A 26 13.13 -14.35 32.66
N LEU A 27 13.07 -14.75 31.39
CA LEU A 27 11.90 -14.71 30.53
C LEU A 27 12.08 -15.71 29.37
N VAL A 28 11.05 -16.52 29.11
CA VAL A 28 10.92 -17.38 27.91
C VAL A 28 9.88 -16.76 27.00
N VAL A 29 10.15 -16.72 25.69
CA VAL A 29 9.26 -16.10 24.71
C VAL A 29 8.84 -17.13 23.66
N ASP A 30 7.59 -17.07 23.25
CA ASP A 30 7.07 -17.69 22.04
C ASP A 30 6.26 -16.68 21.22
N ILE A 31 5.96 -17.02 19.96
CA ILE A 31 5.15 -16.21 19.05
C ILE A 31 3.88 -16.92 18.68
N ARG A 32 2.75 -16.27 18.96
CA ARG A 32 1.46 -16.65 18.40
C ARG A 32 1.10 -15.73 17.25
N GLN A 33 1.16 -16.27 16.03
CA GLN A 33 0.63 -15.59 14.84
C GLN A 33 -0.86 -15.96 14.68
N LEU A 34 -1.73 -14.97 14.53
CA LEU A 34 -3.19 -15.18 14.43
C LEU A 34 -3.62 -15.86 13.12
N SER A 35 -2.80 -15.76 12.07
CA SER A 35 -3.04 -16.43 10.79
C SER A 35 -1.75 -17.06 10.27
N GLN A 36 -1.84 -18.29 9.78
CA GLN A 36 -0.72 -18.97 9.12
C GLN A 36 -0.40 -18.37 7.74
N PHE A 37 -1.35 -17.64 7.14
CA PHE A 37 -1.22 -17.05 5.81
C PHE A 37 -1.86 -15.66 5.83
N PRO A 38 -1.11 -14.62 6.21
CA PRO A 38 -1.65 -13.26 6.24
C PRO A 38 -1.94 -12.76 4.83
N LYS A 39 -2.83 -11.76 4.72
CA LYS A 39 -3.10 -11.05 3.47
C LYS A 39 -1.82 -10.53 2.85
N GLY A 40 -1.67 -10.73 1.54
CA GLY A 40 -0.49 -10.21 0.86
C GLY A 40 -0.47 -8.68 0.83
N ASN A 41 0.71 -8.10 1.08
CA ASN A 41 0.95 -6.65 1.06
C ASN A 41 0.03 -5.86 2.03
N GLY A 42 -0.46 -6.52 3.10
CA GLY A 42 -1.09 -5.92 4.28
C GLY A 42 -0.19 -6.05 5.52
N PRO A 43 -0.56 -5.44 6.67
CA PRO A 43 0.16 -5.59 7.92
C PRO A 43 0.01 -7.01 8.48
N VAL A 44 0.96 -7.41 9.33
CA VAL A 44 0.97 -8.73 9.99
C VAL A 44 0.92 -8.55 11.50
N SER A 45 -0.18 -8.99 12.11
CA SER A 45 -0.36 -8.98 13.57
C SER A 45 0.07 -10.31 14.20
N PHE A 46 0.71 -10.22 15.35
CA PHE A 46 1.18 -11.37 16.12
C PHE A 46 1.32 -10.99 17.60
N VAL A 47 1.40 -11.99 18.46
CA VAL A 47 1.45 -11.80 19.91
C VAL A 47 2.70 -12.48 20.45
N TRP A 48 3.48 -11.75 21.25
CA TRP A 48 4.53 -12.34 22.06
C TRP A 48 3.92 -12.98 23.29
N GLN A 49 4.17 -14.26 23.49
CA GLN A 49 3.76 -15.02 24.66
C GLN A 49 4.97 -15.15 25.58
N CYS A 50 4.96 -14.40 26.68
CA CYS A 50 6.11 -14.25 27.56
C CYS A 50 5.83 -14.95 28.89
N GLN A 51 6.65 -15.94 29.24
CA GLN A 51 6.66 -16.57 30.56
C GLN A 51 7.82 -16.00 31.37
N VAL A 52 7.51 -15.16 32.35
CA VAL A 52 8.50 -14.49 33.20
C VAL A 52 8.75 -15.31 34.46
N SER A 53 10.02 -15.64 34.69
CA SER A 53 10.48 -16.41 35.86
C SER A 53 11.18 -15.54 36.91
N ALA A 54 11.34 -14.25 36.64
CA ALA A 54 11.95 -13.30 37.57
C ALA A 54 11.08 -13.08 38.82
N THR A 55 11.70 -13.00 40.00
CA THR A 55 11.03 -12.76 41.28
C THR A 55 10.64 -11.29 41.50
N GLY A 56 11.09 -10.39 40.63
CA GLY A 56 10.82 -8.94 40.68
C GLY A 56 10.19 -8.42 39.38
N LEU A 57 9.86 -7.14 39.37
CA LEU A 57 9.35 -6.46 38.18
C LEU A 57 10.46 -6.35 37.12
N LEU A 58 10.20 -6.89 35.94
CA LEU A 58 11.10 -6.84 34.79
C LEU A 58 10.68 -5.69 33.88
N GLU A 59 11.44 -4.60 33.90
CA GLU A 59 11.20 -3.39 33.10
C GLU A 59 12.17 -3.28 31.93
N GLY A 60 11.65 -3.03 30.73
CA GLY A 60 12.46 -2.92 29.53
C GLY A 60 11.61 -2.80 28.28
N TYR A 61 12.17 -3.10 27.11
CA TYR A 61 11.44 -3.14 25.86
C TYR A 61 11.92 -4.31 25.00
N PHE A 62 11.05 -4.75 24.09
CA PHE A 62 11.41 -5.72 23.07
C PHE A 62 12.00 -5.01 21.86
N LEU A 63 13.13 -5.51 21.38
CA LEU A 63 13.76 -5.11 20.14
C LEU A 63 13.71 -6.28 19.16
N VAL A 64 13.00 -6.09 18.05
CA VAL A 64 12.77 -7.12 17.03
C VAL A 64 13.46 -6.68 15.75
N THR A 65 14.41 -7.45 15.25
CA THR A 65 14.96 -7.26 13.90
C THR A 65 14.30 -8.24 12.96
N VAL A 66 13.70 -7.73 11.88
CA VAL A 66 13.04 -8.53 10.84
C VAL A 66 13.96 -8.63 9.63
N HIS A 67 14.29 -9.85 9.20
CA HIS A 67 15.22 -10.07 8.09
C HIS A 67 14.91 -11.35 7.30
N ASP A 68 15.50 -11.44 6.11
CA ASP A 68 15.55 -12.62 5.26
C ASP A 68 16.96 -12.78 4.71
N GLY A 69 17.72 -13.70 5.31
CA GLY A 69 19.15 -13.85 5.07
C GLY A 69 19.89 -12.55 5.42
N VAL A 70 20.51 -11.92 4.41
CA VAL A 70 21.26 -10.66 4.55
C VAL A 70 20.38 -9.41 4.44
N GLU A 71 19.15 -9.53 3.94
CA GLU A 71 18.25 -8.39 3.79
C GLU A 71 17.51 -8.14 5.09
N LYS A 72 17.61 -6.92 5.60
CA LYS A 72 16.89 -6.46 6.78
C LYS A 72 15.73 -5.57 6.35
N PHE A 73 14.52 -5.86 6.81
CA PHE A 73 13.31 -5.09 6.48
C PHE A 73 13.06 -3.95 7.47
N GLY A 74 13.48 -4.12 8.73
CA GLY A 74 13.28 -3.13 9.77
C GLY A 74 13.76 -3.59 11.13
N THR A 75 13.82 -2.65 12.06
CA THR A 75 13.96 -2.93 13.49
C THR A 75 12.77 -2.33 14.23
N PHE A 76 12.19 -3.04 15.17
CA PHE A 76 10.98 -2.65 15.88
C PHE A 76 11.26 -2.66 17.38
N ARG A 77 11.19 -1.49 18.00
CA ARG A 77 11.24 -1.31 19.44
C ARG A 77 9.81 -1.16 19.95
N SER A 78 9.37 -2.06 20.82
CA SER A 78 8.09 -1.92 21.53
C SER A 78 8.08 -0.68 22.42
N HIS A 79 6.91 -0.31 22.92
CA HIS A 79 6.86 0.55 24.11
C HIS A 79 7.57 -0.13 25.29
N ASP A 80 7.92 0.67 26.30
CA ASP A 80 8.47 0.12 27.53
C ASP A 80 7.39 -0.72 28.24
N VAL A 81 7.75 -1.93 28.63
CA VAL A 81 6.90 -2.94 29.26
C VAL A 81 7.42 -3.23 30.66
N ALA A 82 6.49 -3.45 31.59
CA ALA A 82 6.78 -3.86 32.94
C ALA A 82 6.06 -5.18 33.22
N MET A 83 6.81 -6.27 33.37
CA MET A 83 6.26 -7.62 33.51
C MET A 83 6.59 -8.20 34.88
N HIS A 84 5.59 -8.74 35.57
CA HIS A 84 5.76 -9.49 36.82
C HIS A 84 5.88 -10.99 36.55
N ALA A 85 6.21 -11.80 37.56
CA ALA A 85 6.24 -13.25 37.44
C ALA A 85 4.91 -13.81 36.88
N GLY A 86 4.98 -14.63 35.83
CA GLY A 86 3.79 -15.21 35.20
C GLY A 86 3.76 -15.05 33.68
N PHE A 87 2.56 -15.25 33.13
CA PHE A 87 2.31 -15.24 31.69
C PHE A 87 1.80 -13.87 31.24
N HIS A 88 2.39 -13.34 30.17
CA HIS A 88 2.03 -12.06 29.56
C HIS A 88 1.87 -12.22 28.06
N GLU A 89 0.88 -11.51 27.49
CA GLU A 89 0.71 -11.39 26.05
C GLU A 89 0.97 -9.94 25.62
N ILE A 90 1.88 -9.76 24.66
CA ILE A 90 2.25 -8.44 24.15
C ILE A 90 1.94 -8.41 22.66
N PRO A 91 0.83 -7.77 22.24
CA PRO A 91 0.46 -7.68 20.84
C PRO A 91 1.42 -6.76 20.09
N MET A 92 1.79 -7.17 18.87
CA MET A 92 2.64 -6.40 17.97
C MET A 92 2.11 -6.50 16.54
N MET A 93 2.39 -5.46 15.76
CA MET A 93 2.06 -5.40 14.35
C MET A 93 3.30 -5.02 13.54
N LEU A 94 3.59 -5.80 12.49
CA LEU A 94 4.52 -5.38 11.44
C LEU A 94 3.74 -4.65 10.35
N PRO A 95 4.24 -3.52 9.84
CA PRO A 95 3.65 -2.85 8.70
C PRO A 95 3.73 -3.74 7.45
N PRO A 96 3.01 -3.40 6.38
CA PRO A 96 3.15 -4.07 5.10
C PRO A 96 4.60 -4.10 4.63
N MET A 97 5.12 -5.30 4.33
CA MET A 97 6.47 -5.50 3.82
C MET A 97 6.41 -6.28 2.50
N LYS A 98 7.34 -5.96 1.59
CA LYS A 98 7.65 -6.88 0.48
C LYS A 98 8.53 -7.98 1.01
N VAL A 99 8.17 -9.23 0.78
CA VAL A 99 9.06 -10.35 1.08
C VAL A 99 9.18 -11.18 -0.19
N ASP A 100 10.34 -11.10 -0.82
CA ASP A 100 10.60 -11.67 -2.14
C ASP A 100 11.36 -13.02 -2.03
N ASN A 101 10.88 -13.92 -1.18
CA ASN A 101 11.49 -15.25 -0.97
C ASN A 101 10.52 -16.42 -1.26
N PRO A 102 11.03 -17.63 -1.54
CA PRO A 102 10.18 -18.76 -1.94
C PRO A 102 9.36 -19.34 -0.79
N TYR A 103 9.76 -19.11 0.46
CA TYR A 103 9.13 -19.69 1.65
C TYR A 103 8.04 -18.80 2.24
N SER A 104 7.92 -17.56 1.77
CA SER A 104 6.97 -16.56 2.25
C SER A 104 7.02 -16.43 3.78
N GLU A 105 8.24 -16.35 4.30
CA GLU A 105 8.50 -16.21 5.73
C GLU A 105 9.63 -15.20 5.97
N VAL A 106 9.64 -14.56 7.12
CA VAL A 106 10.76 -13.74 7.59
C VAL A 106 11.27 -14.30 8.90
N LYS A 107 12.55 -14.06 9.18
CA LYS A 107 13.16 -14.39 10.46
C LYS A 107 13.10 -13.17 11.39
N LEU A 108 12.77 -13.45 12.64
CA LEU A 108 12.67 -12.49 13.72
C LEU A 108 13.77 -12.77 14.72
N LYS A 109 14.74 -11.85 14.81
CA LYS A 109 15.73 -11.84 15.88
C LYS A 109 15.21 -10.97 17.01
N LEU A 110 15.01 -11.58 18.18
CA LEU A 110 14.45 -10.94 19.35
C LEU A 110 15.54 -10.61 20.38
N SER A 111 15.40 -9.44 20.99
CA SER A 111 16.15 -9.06 22.18
C SER A 111 15.20 -8.40 23.19
N PHE A 112 15.37 -8.67 24.47
CA PHE A 112 14.73 -7.90 25.54
C PHE A 112 15.77 -6.99 26.18
N VAL A 113 15.54 -5.68 26.15
CA VAL A 113 16.51 -4.67 26.60
C VAL A 113 16.00 -3.99 27.87
N THR A 114 16.78 -4.10 28.93
CA THR A 114 16.58 -3.40 30.21
C THR A 114 17.59 -2.26 30.34
N PRO A 115 17.43 -1.32 31.30
CA PRO A 115 18.42 -0.27 31.53
C PRO A 115 19.84 -0.78 31.80
N ASN A 116 19.97 -1.98 32.36
CA ASN A 116 21.26 -2.54 32.79
C ASN A 116 21.83 -3.59 31.83
N GLN A 117 20.97 -4.27 31.06
CA GLN A 117 21.38 -5.43 30.26
C GLN A 117 20.45 -5.67 29.06
N GLN A 118 21.04 -6.12 27.95
CA GLN A 118 20.34 -6.68 26.79
C GLN A 118 20.40 -8.21 26.82
N TYR A 119 19.23 -8.84 26.69
CA TYR A 119 19.03 -10.28 26.63
C TYR A 119 18.71 -10.68 25.20
N ASP A 120 19.68 -11.24 24.48
CA ASP A 120 19.52 -11.68 23.09
C ASP A 120 19.08 -13.14 23.04
N PHE A 121 17.85 -13.39 22.56
CA PHE A 121 17.35 -14.75 22.42
C PHE A 121 18.14 -15.46 21.32
N LYS A 122 18.58 -16.70 21.60
CA LYS A 122 19.42 -17.47 20.67
C LYS A 122 18.66 -17.92 19.42
N ASP A 123 17.39 -18.26 19.59
CA ASP A 123 16.57 -18.79 18.51
C ASP A 123 15.91 -17.67 17.72
N GLU A 124 15.99 -17.76 16.40
CA GLU A 124 15.22 -16.91 15.51
C GLU A 124 13.83 -17.50 15.31
N TYR A 125 12.81 -16.66 15.40
CA TYR A 125 11.44 -17.08 15.16
C TYR A 125 11.09 -16.85 13.69
N SER A 126 10.27 -17.74 13.12
CA SER A 126 9.81 -17.61 11.74
C SER A 126 8.39 -17.08 11.70
N LEU A 127 8.19 -15.97 11.00
CA LEU A 127 6.88 -15.36 10.81
C LEU A 127 6.44 -15.54 9.36
N ARG A 128 5.24 -16.09 9.13
CA ARG A 128 4.68 -16.22 7.79
C ARG A 128 4.21 -14.85 7.29
N VAL A 129 4.46 -14.58 6.02
CA VAL A 129 4.08 -13.34 5.34
C VAL A 129 3.38 -13.66 4.02
N GLY A 130 2.82 -12.65 3.36
CA GLY A 130 2.14 -12.82 2.08
C GLY A 130 3.05 -13.45 1.01
N GLN A 131 2.49 -14.36 0.21
CA GLN A 131 3.27 -15.08 -0.79
C GLN A 131 3.61 -14.22 -2.01
N ARG A 132 4.84 -14.37 -2.53
CA ARG A 132 5.30 -13.64 -3.72
C ARG A 132 4.59 -14.05 -4.99
N PHE A 133 4.41 -15.37 -5.17
CA PHE A 133 3.90 -15.95 -6.42
C PHE A 133 2.44 -16.38 -6.33
N GLN A 134 1.77 -16.11 -5.21
CA GLN A 134 0.36 -16.39 -5.01
C GLN A 134 -0.28 -15.20 -4.30
N ARG A 135 -1.40 -14.71 -4.85
CA ARG A 135 -2.21 -13.69 -4.19
C ARG A 135 -3.05 -14.34 -3.08
N THR A 136 -2.70 -14.05 -1.84
CA THR A 136 -3.49 -14.46 -0.67
C THR A 136 -4.53 -13.39 -0.35
N PHE A 137 -5.81 -13.77 -0.40
CA PHE A 137 -6.92 -13.01 0.15
C PHE A 137 -7.26 -13.50 1.56
N ALA A 138 -7.64 -12.58 2.44
CA ALA A 138 -7.97 -12.91 3.83
C ALA A 138 -9.42 -12.56 4.16
N VAL A 139 -10.17 -13.54 4.70
CA VAL A 139 -11.54 -13.36 5.18
C VAL A 139 -11.52 -13.49 6.71
N GLY A 140 -11.74 -12.39 7.43
CA GLY A 140 -11.74 -12.36 8.89
C GLY A 140 -13.12 -12.69 9.47
N VAL A 141 -13.27 -13.86 10.10
CA VAL A 141 -14.55 -14.36 10.63
C VAL A 141 -14.62 -14.17 12.14
N CYS A 142 -15.58 -13.37 12.62
CA CYS A 142 -15.88 -13.18 14.04
C CYS A 142 -16.92 -14.21 14.51
N ASP A 143 -16.54 -15.11 15.39
CA ASP A 143 -17.44 -16.11 16.00
C ASP A 143 -16.85 -16.58 17.35
N PRO A 144 -17.66 -16.72 18.42
CA PRO A 144 -17.20 -17.34 19.65
C PRO A 144 -16.94 -18.83 19.39
N PHE A 145 -15.70 -19.30 19.54
CA PHE A 145 -15.30 -20.69 19.27
C PHE A 145 -15.78 -21.71 20.32
N ASP A 146 -16.88 -21.41 21.00
CA ASP A 146 -17.48 -22.24 22.03
C ASP A 146 -18.23 -23.46 21.46
N MET A 147 -18.70 -23.37 20.21
CA MET A 147 -19.42 -24.45 19.52
C MET A 147 -18.99 -24.53 18.06
N SER A 148 -19.11 -25.73 17.48
CA SER A 148 -18.86 -25.94 16.06
C SER A 148 -19.81 -25.10 15.20
N MET A 149 -19.26 -24.38 14.21
CA MET A 149 -20.05 -23.68 13.20
C MET A 149 -21.02 -24.63 12.49
N SER A 150 -22.26 -24.15 12.25
CA SER A 150 -23.26 -24.91 11.49
C SER A 150 -22.80 -25.20 10.07
N LYS A 151 -23.35 -26.26 9.46
CA LYS A 151 -23.04 -26.65 8.09
C LYS A 151 -23.38 -25.52 7.09
N ASP A 152 -24.54 -24.89 7.24
CA ASP A 152 -24.96 -23.81 6.34
C ASP A 152 -24.06 -22.57 6.44
N LEU A 153 -23.52 -22.28 7.63
CA LEU A 153 -22.55 -21.19 7.80
C LEU A 153 -21.22 -21.51 7.12
N LYS A 154 -20.73 -22.76 7.21
CA LYS A 154 -19.51 -23.18 6.51
C LYS A 154 -19.69 -23.09 5.00
N GLU A 155 -20.79 -23.62 4.47
CA GLU A 155 -21.11 -23.53 3.03
C GLU A 155 -21.24 -22.07 2.56
N PHE A 156 -21.78 -21.19 3.41
CA PHE A 156 -21.83 -19.76 3.12
C PHE A 156 -20.45 -19.10 3.09
N LEU A 157 -19.58 -19.41 4.05
CA LEU A 157 -18.21 -18.90 4.08
C LEU A 157 -17.40 -19.37 2.87
N GLU A 158 -17.53 -20.64 2.47
CA GLU A 158 -16.89 -21.19 1.26
C GLU A 158 -17.34 -20.45 -0.01
N ARG A 159 -18.59 -19.99 -0.09
CA ARG A 159 -19.09 -19.14 -1.19
C ARG A 159 -18.50 -17.74 -1.21
N LEU A 160 -17.89 -17.30 -0.11
CA LEU A 160 -17.17 -16.03 -0.06
C LEU A 160 -15.72 -16.17 -0.50
N ASP A 161 -15.18 -17.38 -0.64
CA ASP A 161 -13.82 -17.56 -1.16
C ASP A 161 -13.72 -17.03 -2.59
N PHE A 162 -12.64 -16.32 -2.92
CA PHE A 162 -12.43 -15.79 -4.27
C PHE A 162 -12.36 -16.92 -5.32
N GLU A 163 -11.87 -18.10 -4.94
CA GLU A 163 -11.83 -19.31 -5.76
C GLU A 163 -13.25 -19.80 -6.10
N SER A 164 -14.22 -19.63 -5.19
CA SER A 164 -15.61 -20.04 -5.40
C SER A 164 -16.29 -19.26 -6.53
N ILE A 165 -15.82 -18.04 -6.81
CA ILE A 165 -16.27 -17.20 -7.94
C ILE A 165 -15.29 -17.21 -9.12
N SER A 166 -14.20 -17.97 -9.03
CA SER A 166 -13.19 -18.07 -10.07
C SER A 166 -13.44 -19.23 -11.05
N PRO A 167 -13.07 -19.09 -12.33
CA PRO A 167 -13.18 -20.16 -13.30
C PRO A 167 -12.43 -21.40 -12.83
N LYS A 168 -12.89 -22.58 -13.28
CA LYS A 168 -12.25 -23.85 -12.91
C LYS A 168 -10.82 -23.87 -13.44
N GLU A 169 -9.88 -24.19 -12.57
CA GLU A 169 -8.48 -24.39 -12.97
C GLU A 169 -8.26 -25.80 -13.54
N PRO A 170 -7.33 -25.96 -14.49
CA PRO A 170 -6.59 -24.90 -15.19
C PRO A 170 -7.45 -24.19 -16.25
N ILE A 171 -7.16 -22.91 -16.52
CA ILE A 171 -7.87 -22.16 -17.56
C ILE A 171 -7.57 -22.79 -18.92
N LYS A 172 -8.61 -23.30 -19.59
CA LYS A 172 -8.51 -23.88 -20.92
C LYS A 172 -8.54 -22.77 -21.97
N ILE A 173 -7.45 -22.58 -22.70
CA ILE A 173 -7.43 -21.76 -23.90
C ILE A 173 -7.64 -22.66 -25.11
N ASP A 174 -8.66 -22.34 -25.91
CA ASP A 174 -8.84 -22.96 -27.21
C ASP A 174 -7.82 -22.37 -28.20
N PHE A 175 -6.65 -23.01 -28.25
CA PHE A 175 -5.59 -22.65 -29.19
C PHE A 175 -5.95 -22.94 -30.65
N GLN A 176 -7.08 -23.58 -30.98
CA GLN A 176 -7.50 -23.74 -32.37
C GLN A 176 -7.97 -22.41 -32.99
N LYS A 177 -8.41 -21.43 -32.16
CA LYS A 177 -8.73 -20.05 -32.58
C LYS A 177 -7.48 -19.21 -32.94
N LEU A 178 -6.30 -19.69 -32.53
CA LEU A 178 -4.98 -19.18 -32.89
C LEU A 178 -4.52 -19.99 -34.12
N SER A 179 -4.46 -19.35 -35.29
CA SER A 179 -4.18 -19.96 -36.61
C SER A 179 -3.09 -21.06 -36.64
N ARG A 180 -3.19 -22.00 -37.59
CA ARG A 180 -2.20 -23.06 -37.92
C ARG A 180 -0.77 -22.56 -38.22
N SER A 181 -0.57 -21.25 -38.36
CA SER A 181 0.68 -20.61 -38.78
C SER A 181 1.55 -20.08 -37.63
N ILE A 182 1.27 -20.42 -36.37
CA ILE A 182 2.04 -19.97 -35.21
C ILE A 182 3.13 -21.00 -34.85
N PRO A 183 4.43 -20.70 -34.99
CA PRO A 183 5.49 -21.53 -34.40
C PRO A 183 5.41 -21.47 -32.85
N ASN A 184 5.69 -22.58 -32.16
CA ASN A 184 5.70 -22.74 -30.69
C ASN A 184 4.34 -22.81 -29.94
N VAL A 185 3.21 -23.07 -30.61
CA VAL A 185 1.93 -23.40 -29.92
C VAL A 185 2.08 -24.57 -28.94
N GLY A 186 3.03 -25.49 -29.19
CA GLY A 186 3.34 -26.60 -28.29
C GLY A 186 3.74 -26.18 -26.87
N MET A 187 4.47 -25.06 -26.68
CA MET A 187 4.83 -24.58 -25.34
C MET A 187 3.62 -24.04 -24.57
N LEU A 188 2.70 -23.35 -25.26
CA LEU A 188 1.47 -22.82 -24.67
C LEU A 188 0.46 -23.92 -24.33
N ARG A 189 0.44 -25.03 -25.08
CA ARG A 189 -0.39 -26.21 -24.77
C ARG A 189 0.07 -26.98 -23.53
N ASN A 190 1.36 -26.90 -23.19
CA ASN A 190 1.97 -27.73 -22.15
C ASN A 190 2.06 -27.06 -20.76
N GLN A 191 1.58 -25.82 -20.58
CA GLN A 191 1.54 -25.15 -19.28
C GLN A 191 0.10 -24.87 -18.83
N PRO A 192 -0.36 -25.46 -17.71
CA PRO A 192 -1.65 -25.10 -17.13
C PRO A 192 -1.60 -23.64 -16.63
N LEU A 193 -2.54 -22.83 -17.11
CA LEU A 193 -2.69 -21.45 -16.65
C LEU A 193 -3.42 -21.46 -15.31
N SER A 194 -2.69 -21.20 -14.23
CA SER A 194 -3.25 -20.98 -12.89
C SER A 194 -3.38 -19.48 -12.62
N LEU A 195 -4.40 -19.13 -11.84
CA LEU A 195 -4.65 -17.78 -11.36
C LEU A 195 -3.65 -17.37 -10.27
N ASN A 196 -3.03 -18.36 -9.61
CA ASN A 196 -2.19 -18.21 -8.43
C ASN A 196 -2.88 -17.38 -7.34
N VAL A 197 -4.08 -17.78 -6.94
CA VAL A 197 -4.83 -17.14 -5.85
C VAL A 197 -5.14 -18.14 -4.75
N LYS A 198 -5.30 -17.64 -3.52
CA LYS A 198 -5.79 -18.42 -2.39
C LYS A 198 -6.58 -17.53 -1.44
N THR A 199 -7.76 -17.96 -1.02
CA THR A 199 -8.49 -17.34 0.08
C THR A 199 -8.22 -18.10 1.38
N VAL A 200 -8.05 -17.35 2.46
CA VAL A 200 -7.77 -17.88 3.79
C VAL A 200 -8.79 -17.28 4.75
N SER A 201 -9.57 -18.15 5.38
CA SER A 201 -10.49 -17.77 6.46
C SER A 201 -9.72 -17.72 7.79
N ILE A 202 -9.70 -16.54 8.40
CA ILE A 202 -9.03 -16.27 9.68
C ILE A 202 -10.12 -16.10 10.72
N HIS A 203 -10.20 -17.07 11.61
CA HIS A 203 -11.24 -17.20 12.61
C HIS A 203 -10.77 -16.57 13.92
N LEU A 204 -11.48 -15.54 14.40
CA LEU A 204 -11.16 -14.82 15.64
C LEU A 204 -12.36 -14.71 16.59
N PRO A 205 -12.15 -14.87 17.91
CA PRO A 205 -13.21 -14.64 18.88
C PRO A 205 -13.45 -13.13 19.03
N PRO A 206 -14.62 -12.71 19.55
CA PRO A 206 -14.96 -11.29 19.71
C PRO A 206 -13.92 -10.42 20.44
N PRO A 207 -13.25 -10.89 21.51
CA PRO A 207 -12.22 -10.09 22.21
C PRO A 207 -10.98 -9.77 21.35
N ASP A 208 -10.57 -10.72 20.50
CA ASP A 208 -9.39 -10.61 19.62
C ASP A 208 -9.72 -9.94 18.27
N TYR A 209 -11.01 -9.68 18.02
CA TYR A 209 -11.45 -9.03 16.78
C TYR A 209 -10.97 -7.57 16.73
N PRO A 210 -10.70 -7.00 15.54
CA PRO A 210 -10.20 -5.63 15.37
C PRO A 210 -10.85 -4.58 16.28
N GLN A 211 -10.01 -3.80 16.97
CA GLN A 211 -10.43 -2.70 17.84
C GLN A 211 -10.02 -1.33 17.28
N LEU A 212 -9.12 -1.32 16.29
CA LEU A 212 -8.77 -0.15 15.49
C LEU A 212 -9.06 -0.45 14.00
N PRO A 213 -9.47 0.55 13.19
CA PRO A 213 -9.77 0.33 11.77
C PRO A 213 -8.57 -0.21 10.99
N ILE A 214 -7.37 0.12 11.44
CA ILE A 214 -6.11 -0.26 10.83
C ILE A 214 -5.79 -1.74 11.07
N ASP A 215 -6.29 -2.34 12.16
CA ASP A 215 -6.20 -3.79 12.40
C ASP A 215 -6.99 -4.56 11.35
N CYS A 216 -8.01 -3.94 10.75
CA CYS A 216 -8.79 -4.54 9.67
C CYS A 216 -8.02 -4.59 8.34
N HIS A 217 -6.89 -3.89 8.19
CA HIS A 217 -6.12 -3.85 6.93
C HIS A 217 -5.49 -5.19 6.55
N GLN A 218 -5.40 -6.12 7.51
CA GLN A 218 -4.98 -7.50 7.29
C GLN A 218 -6.06 -8.37 6.60
N TYR A 219 -7.25 -7.83 6.34
CA TYR A 219 -8.37 -8.56 5.70
C TYR A 219 -8.82 -7.91 4.38
N ASP A 220 -9.39 -8.73 3.51
CA ASP A 220 -10.12 -8.30 2.32
C ASP A 220 -11.61 -8.20 2.58
N ILE A 221 -12.17 -9.16 3.32
CA ILE A 221 -13.56 -9.20 3.78
C ILE A 221 -13.58 -9.50 5.28
N LEU A 222 -14.42 -8.80 6.04
CA LEU A 222 -14.80 -9.18 7.39
C LEU A 222 -16.18 -9.85 7.36
N VAL A 223 -16.33 -10.95 8.08
CA VAL A 223 -17.60 -11.64 8.30
C VAL A 223 -17.89 -11.68 9.79
N ILE A 224 -19.00 -11.08 10.20
CA ILE A 224 -19.45 -11.12 11.59
C ILE A 224 -20.65 -12.05 11.67
N THR A 225 -20.51 -13.16 12.39
CA THR A 225 -21.63 -14.09 12.61
C THR A 225 -22.64 -13.49 13.59
N ALA A 226 -23.87 -14.02 13.63
CA ALA A 226 -24.88 -13.57 14.60
C ALA A 226 -24.41 -13.71 16.05
N ARG A 227 -23.66 -14.78 16.36
CA ARG A 227 -23.09 -15.01 17.69
C ARG A 227 -21.96 -14.04 17.99
N GLY A 228 -21.06 -13.82 17.03
CA GLY A 228 -20.01 -12.81 17.16
C GLY A 228 -20.58 -11.42 17.37
N PHE A 229 -21.61 -11.05 16.61
CA PHE A 229 -22.25 -9.74 16.69
C PHE A 229 -22.88 -9.44 18.05
N ALA A 230 -23.42 -10.46 18.73
CA ALA A 230 -23.96 -10.34 20.08
C ALA A 230 -22.89 -9.96 21.12
N GLN A 231 -21.64 -10.38 20.91
CA GLN A 231 -20.56 -10.22 21.88
C GLN A 231 -19.60 -9.07 21.56
N LEU A 232 -19.63 -8.53 20.34
CA LEU A 232 -18.76 -7.42 19.96
C LEU A 232 -19.06 -6.17 20.78
N GLU A 233 -18.00 -5.47 21.18
CA GLU A 233 -18.10 -4.22 21.90
C GLU A 233 -18.21 -3.01 20.96
N SER A 234 -18.64 -1.87 21.50
CA SER A 234 -18.77 -0.62 20.74
C SER A 234 -17.45 -0.17 20.09
N ARG A 235 -16.30 -0.47 20.70
CA ARG A 235 -14.98 -0.16 20.13
C ARG A 235 -14.73 -0.95 18.84
N ASN A 236 -15.07 -2.24 18.81
CA ASN A 236 -14.95 -3.08 17.62
C ASN A 236 -15.87 -2.59 16.51
N LEU A 237 -17.16 -2.34 16.84
CA LEU A 237 -18.14 -1.88 15.86
C LEU A 237 -17.73 -0.54 15.22
N LYS A 238 -17.24 0.42 16.02
CA LYS A 238 -16.71 1.70 15.50
C LYS A 238 -15.50 1.52 14.59
N ALA A 239 -14.57 0.64 14.98
CA ALA A 239 -13.37 0.35 14.18
C ALA A 239 -13.73 -0.26 12.82
N ILE A 240 -14.61 -1.25 12.82
CA ILE A 240 -15.10 -1.93 11.63
C ILE A 240 -15.86 -0.96 10.73
N HIS A 241 -16.80 -0.18 11.29
CA HIS A 241 -17.55 0.83 10.53
C HIS A 241 -16.62 1.80 9.81
N GLN A 242 -15.63 2.35 10.52
CA GLN A 242 -14.70 3.30 9.93
C GLN A 242 -13.83 2.64 8.84
N TRP A 243 -13.37 1.40 9.04
CA TRP A 243 -12.64 0.66 8.00
C TRP A 243 -13.48 0.41 6.75
N VAL A 244 -14.75 0.03 6.91
CA VAL A 244 -15.67 -0.13 5.78
C VAL A 244 -15.84 1.21 5.06
N ARG A 245 -16.07 2.31 5.78
CA ARG A 245 -16.13 3.66 5.19
C ARG A 245 -14.87 4.00 4.40
N SER A 246 -13.69 3.61 4.86
CA SER A 246 -12.40 3.78 4.17
C SER A 246 -12.19 2.88 2.93
N GLY A 247 -13.11 1.97 2.65
CA GLY A 247 -13.07 1.05 1.51
C GLY A 247 -13.05 -0.44 1.87
N GLY A 248 -13.27 -0.86 3.11
CA GLY A 248 -13.38 -2.28 3.47
C GLY A 248 -14.65 -2.97 2.93
N SER A 249 -14.71 -4.30 3.04
CA SER A 249 -15.90 -5.10 2.73
C SER A 249 -16.35 -5.86 3.96
N LEU A 250 -17.61 -5.72 4.35
CA LEU A 250 -18.21 -6.34 5.54
C LEU A 250 -19.44 -7.16 5.16
N CYS A 251 -19.50 -8.39 5.65
CA CYS A 251 -20.70 -9.21 5.72
C CYS A 251 -21.13 -9.38 7.18
N LEU A 252 -22.34 -8.94 7.52
CA LEU A 252 -22.91 -9.06 8.85
C LEU A 252 -24.09 -10.03 8.81
N LEU A 253 -24.03 -11.08 9.62
CA LEU A 253 -25.16 -11.98 9.86
C LEU A 253 -25.92 -11.48 11.09
N ALA A 254 -27.10 -10.90 10.89
CA ALA A 254 -27.93 -10.39 11.99
C ALA A 254 -28.66 -11.54 12.70
N GLY A 255 -28.58 -11.55 14.03
CA GLY A 255 -29.32 -12.49 14.87
C GLY A 255 -30.84 -12.23 14.84
N PRO A 256 -31.64 -13.17 15.33
CA PRO A 256 -33.10 -13.02 15.40
C PRO A 256 -33.55 -12.00 16.44
N VAL A 257 -32.74 -11.80 17.48
CA VAL A 257 -32.95 -10.83 18.54
C VAL A 257 -31.73 -9.91 18.56
N LEU A 258 -31.98 -8.60 18.56
CA LEU A 258 -30.97 -7.57 18.48
C LEU A 258 -31.14 -6.55 19.61
N GLU A 259 -30.01 -6.07 20.11
CA GLU A 259 -29.94 -4.93 21.02
C GLU A 259 -29.99 -3.60 20.25
N GLN A 260 -30.41 -2.53 20.91
CA GLN A 260 -30.45 -1.19 20.32
C GLN A 260 -29.11 -0.75 19.71
N ARG A 261 -27.99 -1.10 20.35
CA ARG A 261 -26.63 -0.84 19.87
C ARG A 261 -26.34 -1.52 18.53
N GLN A 262 -26.81 -2.75 18.35
CA GLN A 262 -26.62 -3.54 17.14
C GLN A 262 -27.45 -2.96 15.99
N VAL A 263 -28.69 -2.59 16.26
CA VAL A 263 -29.58 -1.90 15.30
C VAL A 263 -28.99 -0.56 14.89
N GLN A 264 -28.42 0.20 15.83
CA GLN A 264 -27.73 1.45 15.52
C GLN A 264 -26.54 1.21 14.56
N PHE A 265 -25.70 0.21 14.83
CA PHE A 265 -24.61 -0.15 13.92
C PHE A 265 -25.11 -0.56 12.53
N MET A 266 -26.18 -1.33 12.44
CA MET A 266 -26.80 -1.69 11.14
C MET A 266 -27.29 -0.45 10.39
N ASN A 267 -27.94 0.49 11.07
CA ASN A 267 -28.38 1.76 10.50
C ASN A 267 -27.19 2.63 10.04
N ASP A 268 -26.10 2.66 10.83
CA ASP A 268 -24.87 3.36 10.48
C ASP A 268 -24.20 2.79 9.22
N LEU A 269 -24.36 1.48 8.94
CA LEU A 269 -23.86 0.85 7.71
C LEU A 269 -24.67 1.26 6.48
N VAL A 270 -25.97 1.53 6.61
CA VAL A 270 -26.82 1.79 5.43
C VAL A 270 -26.74 3.25 4.95
N GLU A 271 -26.23 4.18 5.77
CA GLU A 271 -25.97 5.60 5.43
C GLU A 271 -27.16 6.30 4.70
N THR A 272 -28.40 5.99 5.07
CA THR A 272 -29.60 6.59 4.47
C THR A 272 -29.83 8.03 4.94
N LYS A 273 -30.30 8.89 4.02
CA LYS A 273 -30.79 10.25 4.36
C LYS A 273 -32.17 10.25 5.05
N ASN A 274 -32.95 9.19 4.86
CA ASN A 274 -34.27 9.01 5.44
C ASN A 274 -34.16 8.44 6.86
N ALA A 275 -35.31 8.29 7.53
CA ALA A 275 -35.44 7.62 8.83
C ALA A 275 -34.70 6.26 8.86
N PRO A 276 -34.21 5.82 10.04
CA PRO A 276 -33.45 4.59 10.17
C PRO A 276 -34.24 3.38 9.62
N PRO A 277 -33.68 2.61 8.66
CA PRO A 277 -34.39 1.51 8.02
C PRO A 277 -34.65 0.33 8.96
N PHE A 278 -33.77 0.11 9.94
CA PHE A 278 -33.92 -0.96 10.91
C PHE A 278 -34.52 -0.43 12.21
N LEU A 279 -35.67 -0.98 12.57
CA LEU A 279 -36.36 -0.76 13.84
C LEU A 279 -36.57 -2.12 14.52
N ILE A 280 -36.58 -2.12 15.85
CA ILE A 280 -36.89 -3.30 16.65
C ILE A 280 -38.16 -3.08 17.47
N ASP A 281 -38.88 -4.18 17.73
CA ASP A 281 -40.02 -4.20 18.64
C ASP A 281 -39.56 -4.31 20.12
N SER A 282 -40.53 -4.41 21.04
CA SER A 282 -40.26 -4.59 22.47
C SER A 282 -39.56 -5.92 22.81
N GLU A 283 -39.54 -6.89 21.90
CA GLU A 283 -38.89 -8.19 22.05
C GLU A 283 -37.49 -8.21 21.42
N GLY A 284 -37.06 -7.09 20.80
CA GLY A 284 -35.77 -6.96 20.12
C GLY A 284 -35.75 -7.59 18.72
N LYS A 285 -36.90 -7.94 18.14
CA LYS A 285 -37.00 -8.46 16.77
C LYS A 285 -37.13 -7.32 15.77
N LEU A 286 -36.57 -7.49 14.59
CA LEU A 286 -36.66 -6.49 13.52
C LEU A 286 -38.10 -6.35 13.00
N VAL A 287 -38.61 -5.12 13.00
CA VAL A 287 -39.92 -4.77 12.44
C VAL A 287 -39.75 -4.43 10.96
N MET A 288 -39.84 -5.44 10.09
CA MET A 288 -39.60 -5.27 8.65
C MET A 288 -40.52 -6.14 7.79
N ASP A 289 -40.58 -5.81 6.49
CA ASP A 289 -41.22 -6.67 5.49
C ASP A 289 -40.46 -8.01 5.39
N GLN A 290 -41.19 -9.12 5.49
CA GLN A 290 -40.63 -10.47 5.42
C GLN A 290 -40.00 -10.77 4.04
N SER A 291 -40.26 -9.95 3.02
CA SER A 291 -39.69 -10.10 1.69
C SER A 291 -38.19 -9.74 1.60
N GLU A 292 -37.67 -8.86 2.48
CA GLU A 292 -36.27 -8.43 2.45
C GLU A 292 -35.44 -9.22 3.47
N GLN A 293 -34.48 -10.01 2.98
CA GLN A 293 -33.59 -10.84 3.81
C GLN A 293 -32.11 -10.42 3.71
N VAL A 294 -31.77 -9.64 2.68
CA VAL A 294 -30.41 -9.20 2.38
C VAL A 294 -30.38 -7.73 1.99
N TRP A 295 -29.58 -6.93 2.70
CA TRP A 295 -29.32 -5.53 2.36
C TRP A 295 -27.88 -5.38 1.88
N SER A 296 -27.70 -4.94 0.63
CA SER A 296 -26.39 -4.66 0.04
C SER A 296 -26.24 -3.16 -0.18
N GLN A 297 -25.38 -2.50 0.59
CA GLN A 297 -25.23 -1.05 0.57
C GLN A 297 -23.76 -0.63 0.48
N ARG A 298 -23.51 0.52 -0.15
CA ARG A 298 -22.21 1.20 -0.09
C ARG A 298 -22.18 2.06 1.18
N THR A 299 -21.21 1.78 2.05
CA THR A 299 -20.96 2.53 3.28
C THR A 299 -19.65 3.29 3.08
N GLY A 300 -19.70 4.62 2.95
CA GLY A 300 -18.59 5.41 2.45
C GLY A 300 -18.10 4.87 1.11
N TRP A 301 -16.86 4.37 1.09
CA TRP A 301 -16.23 3.79 -0.10
C TRP A 301 -16.26 2.26 -0.14
N GLY A 302 -16.62 1.63 0.97
CA GLY A 302 -16.66 0.19 1.11
C GLY A 302 -17.96 -0.44 0.66
N ARG A 303 -18.16 -1.67 1.13
CA ARG A 303 -19.32 -2.51 0.85
C ARG A 303 -19.79 -3.17 2.13
N SER A 304 -21.07 -3.06 2.40
CA SER A 304 -21.73 -3.73 3.52
C SER A 304 -22.85 -4.61 3.00
N VAL A 305 -22.85 -5.86 3.45
CA VAL A 305 -23.95 -6.80 3.23
C VAL A 305 -24.47 -7.21 4.60
N ILE A 306 -25.74 -6.99 4.86
CA ILE A 306 -26.44 -7.47 6.05
C ILE A 306 -27.34 -8.63 5.60
N VAL A 307 -27.24 -9.78 6.26
CA VAL A 307 -28.04 -10.98 5.98
C VAL A 307 -28.72 -11.42 7.26
N LEU A 308 -30.02 -11.71 7.23
CA LEU A 308 -30.69 -12.31 8.38
C LEU A 308 -30.19 -13.75 8.58
N SER A 309 -29.68 -14.05 9.77
CA SER A 309 -29.09 -15.37 10.05
C SER A 309 -30.10 -16.52 9.98
N GLU A 310 -31.36 -16.27 10.30
CA GLU A 310 -32.46 -17.24 10.14
C GLU A 310 -32.71 -17.55 8.66
N ALA A 311 -32.64 -16.56 7.77
CA ALA A 311 -32.83 -16.77 6.34
C ALA A 311 -31.78 -17.71 5.75
N LEU A 312 -30.55 -17.62 6.26
CA LEU A 312 -29.47 -18.51 5.88
C LEU A 312 -29.72 -19.94 6.41
N LYS A 313 -30.07 -20.09 7.69
CA LYS A 313 -30.32 -21.40 8.33
C LYS A 313 -31.52 -22.12 7.71
N GLU A 314 -32.58 -21.38 7.40
CA GLU A 314 -33.83 -21.91 6.85
C GLU A 314 -33.81 -21.98 5.31
N LYS A 315 -32.67 -21.63 4.68
CA LYS A 315 -32.48 -21.63 3.22
C LYS A 315 -33.53 -20.80 2.47
N ARG A 316 -33.94 -19.68 3.07
CA ARG A 316 -34.88 -18.72 2.48
C ARG A 316 -34.23 -17.75 1.49
N LEU A 317 -32.90 -17.69 1.45
CA LEU A 317 -32.17 -16.85 0.49
C LEU A 317 -32.36 -17.36 -0.94
N THR A 318 -32.76 -16.47 -1.84
CA THR A 318 -32.90 -16.76 -3.25
C THR A 318 -31.55 -17.02 -3.91
N ALA A 319 -31.55 -17.75 -5.02
CA ALA A 319 -30.33 -17.95 -5.82
C ALA A 319 -29.73 -16.61 -6.32
N SER A 320 -30.56 -15.59 -6.55
CA SER A 320 -30.10 -14.26 -6.96
C SER A 320 -29.36 -13.54 -5.83
N GLU A 321 -29.92 -13.55 -4.61
CA GLU A 321 -29.27 -12.96 -3.43
C GLU A 321 -27.93 -13.64 -3.14
N LEU A 322 -27.90 -14.98 -3.16
CA LEU A 322 -26.67 -15.74 -2.94
C LEU A 322 -25.56 -15.42 -3.94
N LYS A 323 -25.90 -15.09 -5.19
CA LYS A 323 -24.94 -14.63 -6.21
C LYS A 323 -24.51 -13.19 -5.97
N GLN A 324 -25.44 -12.32 -5.58
CA GLN A 324 -25.19 -10.90 -5.40
C GLN A 324 -24.20 -10.62 -4.26
N ILE A 325 -24.23 -11.40 -3.19
CA ILE A 325 -23.36 -11.22 -2.01
C ILE A 325 -21.86 -11.23 -2.39
N PRO A 326 -21.28 -12.32 -2.94
CA PRO A 326 -19.87 -12.35 -3.30
C PRO A 326 -19.55 -11.38 -4.45
N PHE A 327 -20.46 -11.19 -5.42
CA PHE A 327 -20.26 -10.17 -6.47
C PHE A 327 -20.04 -8.77 -5.88
N PHE A 328 -20.86 -8.43 -4.88
CA PHE A 328 -20.86 -7.12 -4.24
C PHE A 328 -19.65 -6.95 -3.31
N LEU A 329 -19.35 -7.93 -2.46
CA LEU A 329 -18.27 -7.87 -1.47
C LEU A 329 -16.88 -7.90 -2.12
N TRP A 330 -16.68 -8.69 -3.17
CA TRP A 330 -15.44 -8.68 -3.97
C TRP A 330 -15.33 -7.50 -4.93
N LYS A 331 -16.36 -6.64 -4.99
CA LYS A 331 -16.40 -5.43 -5.82
C LYS A 331 -16.13 -5.76 -7.29
N LEU A 332 -16.71 -6.87 -7.76
CA LEU A 332 -16.65 -7.27 -9.15
C LEU A 332 -17.15 -6.12 -10.04
N ARG A 333 -16.46 -5.94 -11.16
CA ARG A 333 -16.78 -4.88 -12.11
C ARG A 333 -18.16 -5.10 -12.71
N GLU A 334 -18.88 -4.02 -12.99
CA GLU A 334 -20.20 -4.11 -13.62
C GLU A 334 -20.16 -4.82 -14.99
N SER A 335 -19.04 -4.73 -15.72
CA SER A 335 -18.83 -5.50 -16.96
C SER A 335 -18.84 -7.02 -16.78
N GLN A 336 -18.69 -7.52 -15.55
CA GLN A 336 -18.73 -8.95 -15.20
C GLN A 336 -20.16 -9.43 -14.91
N ARG A 337 -21.10 -8.53 -14.57
CA ARG A 337 -22.44 -8.86 -14.07
C ARG A 337 -23.20 -9.86 -14.94
N SER A 338 -23.35 -9.56 -16.24
CA SER A 338 -24.15 -10.40 -17.14
C SER A 338 -23.63 -11.84 -17.26
N TYR A 339 -22.30 -12.02 -17.22
CA TYR A 339 -21.69 -13.35 -17.27
C TYR A 339 -21.79 -14.04 -15.91
N PHE A 340 -21.51 -13.31 -14.83
CA PHE A 340 -21.58 -13.80 -13.47
C PHE A 340 -22.98 -14.28 -13.07
N ASP A 341 -24.04 -13.55 -13.43
CA ASP A 341 -25.42 -13.96 -13.12
C ASP A 341 -25.76 -15.34 -13.72
N LYS A 342 -25.17 -15.65 -14.89
CA LYS A 342 -25.38 -16.91 -15.63
C LYS A 342 -24.46 -18.04 -15.16
N GLN A 343 -23.17 -17.75 -14.98
CA GLN A 343 -22.14 -18.77 -14.77
C GLN A 343 -21.68 -18.89 -13.31
N GLU A 344 -22.04 -17.92 -12.47
CA GLU A 344 -21.57 -17.77 -11.08
C GLU A 344 -20.06 -17.64 -10.94
N LYS A 345 -19.38 -17.42 -12.07
CA LYS A 345 -17.94 -17.20 -12.21
C LYS A 345 -17.69 -15.89 -12.93
N TRP A 346 -16.53 -15.27 -12.72
CA TRP A 346 -16.13 -14.12 -13.52
C TRP A 346 -15.70 -14.52 -14.96
N ASP A 347 -15.87 -13.59 -15.90
CA ASP A 347 -15.67 -13.80 -17.34
C ASP A 347 -14.19 -13.83 -17.70
N TYR A 348 -13.64 -15.04 -17.80
CA TYR A 348 -12.27 -15.28 -18.25
C TYR A 348 -12.14 -15.32 -19.77
N GLU A 349 -13.23 -15.57 -20.49
CA GLU A 349 -13.22 -15.67 -21.95
C GLU A 349 -12.83 -14.33 -22.59
N LYS A 350 -13.32 -13.21 -22.06
CA LYS A 350 -12.88 -11.88 -22.50
C LYS A 350 -11.38 -11.65 -22.33
N LEU A 351 -10.77 -12.23 -21.30
CA LEU A 351 -9.32 -12.14 -21.06
C LEU A 351 -8.55 -12.97 -22.07
N VAL A 352 -9.04 -14.19 -22.34
CA VAL A 352 -8.52 -15.07 -23.39
C VAL A 352 -8.62 -14.39 -24.75
N ASP A 353 -9.76 -13.79 -25.09
CA ASP A 353 -9.96 -13.10 -26.36
C ASP A 353 -9.07 -11.86 -26.50
N ALA A 354 -8.92 -11.08 -25.43
CA ALA A 354 -8.00 -9.94 -25.41
C ALA A 354 -6.55 -10.39 -25.60
N PHE A 355 -6.15 -11.50 -24.97
CA PHE A 355 -4.84 -12.12 -25.17
C PHE A 355 -4.67 -12.58 -26.62
N ILE A 356 -5.59 -13.38 -27.16
CA ILE A 356 -5.55 -13.89 -28.54
C ILE A 356 -5.46 -12.75 -29.55
N LYS A 357 -6.29 -11.71 -29.39
CA LYS A 357 -6.30 -10.53 -30.27
C LYS A 357 -4.97 -9.79 -30.24
N THR A 358 -4.33 -9.69 -29.08
CA THR A 358 -3.02 -9.07 -28.93
C THR A 358 -1.92 -9.92 -29.57
N GLN A 359 -1.98 -11.24 -29.41
CA GLN A 359 -1.04 -12.17 -30.06
C GLN A 359 -1.14 -12.10 -31.59
N LYS A 360 -2.34 -12.01 -32.17
CA LYS A 360 -2.53 -11.86 -33.62
C LYS A 360 -1.94 -10.57 -34.22
N ARG A 361 -1.71 -9.54 -33.41
CA ARG A 361 -1.22 -8.22 -33.86
C ARG A 361 0.29 -8.03 -33.73
N THR A 362 0.96 -8.88 -32.96
CA THR A 362 2.38 -8.75 -32.68
C THR A 362 3.16 -9.62 -33.66
N ASP A 363 4.13 -9.06 -34.37
CA ASP A 363 4.82 -9.72 -35.47
C ASP A 363 5.53 -11.03 -35.02
N TYR A 364 5.45 -12.04 -35.89
CA TYR A 364 5.58 -13.49 -35.63
C TYR A 364 6.89 -14.02 -35.00
N ARG A 365 7.92 -13.20 -34.79
CA ARG A 365 9.29 -13.69 -34.50
C ARG A 365 9.63 -13.89 -33.03
N ASN A 366 8.84 -13.36 -32.09
CA ASN A 366 9.18 -13.36 -30.65
C ASN A 366 7.97 -13.68 -29.76
N MET A 367 7.20 -14.70 -30.13
CA MET A 367 6.14 -15.23 -29.25
C MET A 367 6.75 -15.95 -28.06
N ASN A 368 6.33 -15.59 -26.86
CA ASN A 368 6.90 -16.11 -25.62
C ASN A 368 5.81 -16.72 -24.75
N ALA A 369 5.91 -18.01 -24.43
CA ALA A 369 4.91 -18.75 -23.63
C ALA A 369 4.66 -18.11 -22.24
N TYR A 370 5.67 -17.41 -21.72
CA TYR A 370 5.58 -16.58 -20.51
C TYR A 370 4.50 -15.47 -20.58
N SER A 371 4.09 -15.03 -21.77
CA SER A 371 3.07 -13.98 -21.94
C SER A 371 1.67 -14.44 -21.55
N ALA A 372 1.33 -15.72 -21.73
CA ALA A 372 0.00 -16.24 -21.35
C ALA A 372 -0.14 -16.28 -19.83
N ASN A 373 0.84 -16.86 -19.12
CA ASN A 373 0.88 -16.84 -17.65
C ASN A 373 0.82 -15.40 -17.09
N GLN A 374 1.42 -14.42 -17.74
CA GLN A 374 1.36 -13.02 -17.31
C GLN A 374 -0.02 -12.36 -17.46
N VAL A 375 -0.87 -12.81 -18.38
CA VAL A 375 -2.23 -12.27 -18.54
C VAL A 375 -3.16 -12.80 -17.44
N PHE A 376 -3.07 -14.09 -17.12
CA PHE A 376 -3.98 -14.73 -16.16
C PHE A 376 -3.49 -14.66 -14.71
N ASN A 377 -2.21 -14.36 -14.47
CA ASN A 377 -1.67 -14.22 -13.13
C ASN A 377 -2.21 -12.96 -12.42
N LEU A 378 -2.86 -13.18 -11.27
CA LEU A 378 -3.49 -12.16 -10.43
C LEU A 378 -2.56 -11.55 -9.37
N ASN A 379 -1.26 -11.84 -9.41
CA ASN A 379 -0.23 -11.28 -8.52
C ASN A 379 -0.31 -9.75 -8.37
N TYR A 380 0.18 -9.26 -7.24
CA TYR A 380 0.29 -7.85 -6.89
C TYR A 380 1.08 -7.03 -7.94
N ARG A 381 0.55 -5.88 -8.36
CA ARG A 381 1.18 -4.99 -9.36
C ARG A 381 1.28 -3.55 -8.86
N PRO A 382 2.50 -2.96 -8.82
CA PRO A 382 2.66 -1.55 -8.50
C PRO A 382 2.00 -0.66 -9.55
N ILE A 383 1.73 0.58 -9.16
CA ILE A 383 1.22 1.60 -10.07
C ILE A 383 2.25 1.90 -11.17
N SER A 384 1.81 2.01 -12.41
CA SER A 384 2.69 2.09 -13.58
C SER A 384 3.29 3.47 -13.84
N THR A 385 2.81 4.47 -13.11
CA THR A 385 3.14 5.88 -13.26
C THR A 385 3.71 6.47 -11.96
N GLY A 386 4.07 5.61 -11.00
CA GLY A 386 4.46 6.03 -9.65
C GLY A 386 5.73 6.90 -9.60
N GLY A 387 6.62 6.78 -10.59
CA GLY A 387 7.79 7.65 -10.71
C GLY A 387 7.45 9.14 -10.85
N ALA A 388 6.25 9.48 -11.35
CA ALA A 388 5.81 10.87 -11.43
C ALA A 388 5.68 11.54 -10.05
N VAL A 389 5.43 10.77 -8.99
CA VAL A 389 5.35 11.29 -7.62
C VAL A 389 6.72 11.80 -7.15
N VAL A 390 7.79 11.07 -7.46
CA VAL A 390 9.15 11.55 -7.16
C VAL A 390 9.39 12.86 -7.89
N THR A 391 9.11 12.91 -9.20
CA THR A 391 9.35 14.13 -9.99
C THR A 391 8.58 15.35 -9.48
N ASP A 392 7.34 15.17 -9.03
CA ASP A 392 6.49 16.27 -8.56
C ASP A 392 6.81 16.73 -7.13
N LEU A 393 7.21 15.79 -6.28
CA LEU A 393 7.56 16.08 -4.88
C LEU A 393 9.02 16.48 -4.70
N MET A 394 9.88 16.25 -5.69
CA MET A 394 11.26 16.69 -5.64
C MET A 394 11.32 18.21 -5.45
N PRO A 395 12.14 18.71 -4.50
CA PRO A 395 12.26 20.13 -4.27
C PRO A 395 12.76 20.87 -5.51
N ALA A 396 12.09 21.96 -5.85
CA ALA A 396 12.46 22.80 -7.00
C ALA A 396 13.78 23.56 -6.76
N GLU A 397 14.21 23.66 -5.50
CA GLU A 397 15.37 24.44 -5.06
C GLU A 397 16.68 23.64 -5.07
N LEU A 398 16.69 22.40 -5.55
CA LEU A 398 17.92 21.65 -5.78
C LEU A 398 18.76 22.32 -6.90
N ARG A 399 19.53 23.34 -6.52
CA ARG A 399 20.42 24.07 -7.41
C ARG A 399 21.66 23.24 -7.64
N ILE A 400 21.64 22.42 -8.69
CA ILE A 400 22.88 21.91 -9.28
C ILE A 400 23.78 23.13 -9.54
N VAL A 401 25.02 23.09 -9.06
CA VAL A 401 26.01 24.17 -9.29
C VAL A 401 25.97 24.52 -10.77
N PRO A 402 25.58 25.74 -11.16
CA PRO A 402 25.40 26.06 -12.56
C PRO A 402 26.68 25.76 -13.33
N SER A 403 26.57 25.12 -14.51
CA SER A 403 27.75 24.69 -15.27
C SER A 403 28.70 25.84 -15.57
N TRP A 404 28.19 27.07 -15.69
CA TRP A 404 28.98 28.28 -15.88
C TRP A 404 29.84 28.64 -14.65
N VAL A 405 29.39 28.35 -13.43
CA VAL A 405 30.17 28.56 -12.19
C VAL A 405 31.36 27.59 -12.18
N ILE A 406 31.11 26.31 -12.48
CA ILE A 406 32.17 25.30 -12.59
C ILE A 406 33.18 25.70 -13.68
N ALA A 407 32.67 26.09 -14.86
CA ALA A 407 33.51 26.55 -15.96
C ALA A 407 34.34 27.80 -15.58
N SER A 408 33.75 28.73 -14.82
CA SER A 408 34.45 29.94 -14.36
C SER A 408 35.56 29.61 -13.35
N ILE A 409 35.32 28.70 -12.42
CA ILE A 409 36.34 28.24 -11.45
C ILE A 409 37.49 27.53 -12.18
N LEU A 410 37.17 26.63 -13.12
CA LEU A 410 38.19 25.92 -13.91
C LEU A 410 38.98 26.86 -14.84
N LEU A 411 38.31 27.80 -15.50
CA LEU A 411 38.97 28.81 -16.33
C LEU A 411 39.87 29.71 -15.48
N GLY A 412 39.37 30.18 -14.34
CA GLY A 412 40.14 30.96 -13.37
C GLY A 412 41.37 30.21 -12.88
N TYR A 413 41.24 28.92 -12.57
CA TYR A 413 42.35 28.05 -12.19
C TYR A 413 43.45 27.98 -13.25
N VAL A 414 43.07 27.73 -14.51
CA VAL A 414 44.03 27.67 -15.64
C VAL A 414 44.72 29.02 -15.86
N LEU A 415 43.97 30.12 -15.76
CA LEU A 415 44.54 31.47 -15.90
C LEU A 415 45.49 31.83 -14.75
N ILE A 416 45.19 31.40 -13.52
CA ILE A 416 46.05 31.67 -12.37
C ILE A 416 47.36 30.87 -12.46
N ILE A 417 47.32 29.59 -12.84
CA ILE A 417 48.52 28.75 -12.90
C ILE A 417 49.35 28.97 -14.16
N GLY A 418 48.72 29.19 -15.31
CA GLY A 418 49.46 29.40 -16.56
C GLY A 418 50.06 30.80 -16.60
N PRO A 419 49.31 31.80 -17.07
CA PRO A 419 49.82 33.16 -17.21
C PRO A 419 50.03 33.85 -15.85
N GLY A 420 49.10 33.72 -14.90
CA GLY A 420 49.16 34.42 -13.62
C GLY A 420 50.44 34.14 -12.84
N GLU A 421 50.73 32.86 -12.61
CA GLU A 421 51.93 32.41 -11.89
C GLU A 421 53.21 32.77 -12.65
N TYR A 422 53.23 32.58 -13.98
CA TYR A 422 54.38 32.91 -14.82
C TYR A 422 54.76 34.39 -14.75
N PHE A 423 53.77 35.30 -14.87
CA PHE A 423 54.02 36.75 -14.84
C PHE A 423 54.35 37.25 -13.43
N ILE A 424 53.65 36.78 -12.39
CA ILE A 424 53.89 37.20 -11.01
C ILE A 424 55.28 36.72 -10.55
N LEU A 425 55.59 35.42 -10.66
CA LEU A 425 56.91 34.91 -10.26
C LEU A 425 58.03 35.42 -11.17
N GLY A 426 57.72 35.70 -12.44
CA GLY A 426 58.66 36.35 -13.37
C GLY A 426 59.02 37.76 -12.95
N LYS A 427 58.05 38.59 -12.56
CA LYS A 427 58.26 39.96 -12.10
C LYS A 427 59.09 40.02 -10.82
N PHE A 428 58.92 39.06 -9.92
CA PHE A 428 59.69 38.98 -8.66
C PHE A 428 60.98 38.14 -8.77
N ARG A 429 61.30 37.57 -9.95
CA ARG A 429 62.43 36.64 -10.17
C ARG A 429 62.42 35.40 -9.24
N LEU A 430 61.25 34.98 -8.78
CA LEU A 430 61.02 33.87 -7.85
C LEU A 430 60.57 32.58 -8.55
N ARG A 431 60.83 32.43 -9.85
CA ARG A 431 60.38 31.28 -10.67
C ARG A 431 60.77 29.90 -10.13
N ARG A 432 61.81 29.81 -9.30
CA ARG A 432 62.22 28.56 -8.62
C ARG A 432 61.21 28.07 -7.57
N PHE A 433 60.24 28.89 -7.18
CA PHE A 433 59.25 28.57 -6.13
C PHE A 433 57.92 28.05 -6.68
N THR A 434 57.80 27.83 -7.99
CA THR A 434 56.60 27.25 -8.63
C THR A 434 56.16 25.92 -7.98
N TRP A 435 57.12 25.12 -7.49
CA TRP A 435 56.81 23.87 -6.79
C TRP A 435 56.07 24.06 -5.45
N ILE A 436 56.09 25.26 -4.86
CA ILE A 436 55.34 25.63 -3.64
C ILE A 436 54.04 26.36 -4.01
N THR A 437 54.10 27.32 -4.93
CA THR A 437 52.94 28.15 -5.27
C THR A 437 51.87 27.36 -5.99
N PHE A 438 52.24 26.42 -6.87
CA PHE A 438 51.26 25.56 -7.54
C PHE A 438 50.43 24.72 -6.55
N PRO A 439 51.01 23.92 -5.63
CA PRO A 439 50.21 23.18 -4.64
C PRO A 439 49.32 24.06 -3.77
N ILE A 440 49.81 25.23 -3.32
CA ILE A 440 49.03 26.16 -2.49
C ILE A 440 47.82 26.69 -3.27
N ILE A 441 48.02 27.13 -4.52
CA ILE A 441 46.93 27.62 -5.37
C ILE A 441 45.92 26.51 -5.65
N SER A 442 46.38 25.28 -5.92
CA SER A 442 45.50 24.11 -6.10
C SER A 442 44.66 23.82 -4.86
N ILE A 443 45.25 23.86 -3.66
CA ILE A 443 44.52 23.68 -2.39
C ILE A 443 43.50 24.82 -2.21
N CYS A 444 43.89 26.07 -2.41
CA CYS A 444 42.99 27.22 -2.26
C CYS A 444 41.79 27.14 -3.23
N ILE A 445 42.02 26.78 -4.49
CA ILE A 445 40.95 26.66 -5.49
C ILE A 445 40.07 25.44 -5.20
N ALA A 446 40.64 24.32 -4.72
CA ALA A 446 39.86 23.18 -4.26
C ALA A 446 38.96 23.55 -3.06
N CYS A 447 39.48 24.29 -2.08
CA CYS A 447 38.69 24.82 -0.96
C CYS A 447 37.59 25.78 -1.44
N LEU A 448 37.89 26.68 -2.38
CA LEU A 448 36.90 27.57 -2.97
C LEU A 448 35.79 26.79 -3.68
N ALA A 449 36.16 25.78 -4.48
CA ALA A 449 35.20 24.92 -5.18
C ALA A 449 34.31 24.16 -4.19
N PHE A 450 34.89 23.67 -3.09
CA PHE A 450 34.16 23.01 -2.01
C PHE A 450 33.17 23.98 -1.33
N ILE A 451 33.60 25.20 -0.97
CA ILE A 451 32.73 26.21 -0.34
C ILE A 451 31.58 26.63 -1.28
N VAL A 452 31.87 26.82 -2.57
CA VAL A 452 30.85 27.17 -3.58
C VAL A 452 29.88 26.00 -3.76
N SER A 453 30.38 24.76 -3.83
CA SER A 453 29.54 23.58 -3.91
C SER A 453 28.64 23.45 -2.69
N ASP A 454 29.18 23.63 -1.48
CA ASP A 454 28.43 23.59 -0.23
C ASP A 454 27.35 24.69 -0.21
N HIS A 455 27.69 25.94 -0.55
CA HIS A 455 26.72 27.04 -0.60
C HIS A 455 25.56 26.81 -1.58
N TYR A 456 25.80 26.18 -2.74
CA TYR A 456 24.75 25.87 -3.71
C TYR A 456 23.97 24.59 -3.37
N MET A 457 24.61 23.60 -2.72
CA MET A 457 24.02 22.29 -2.43
C MET A 457 23.54 22.11 -0.97
N GLN A 458 23.54 23.19 -0.17
CA GLN A 458 22.98 23.27 1.17
C GLN A 458 21.43 23.15 1.17
N THR A 459 20.88 21.99 0.77
CA THR A 459 19.51 21.64 1.16
C THR A 459 19.59 20.96 2.53
N SER A 460 19.44 21.77 3.59
CA SER A 460 19.63 21.31 4.98
C SER A 460 18.70 20.15 5.34
N TYR A 461 17.49 20.15 4.79
CA TYR A 461 16.51 19.06 4.84
C TYR A 461 15.28 19.53 4.08
N GLU A 462 14.83 18.80 3.06
CA GLU A 462 13.60 19.12 2.35
C GLU A 462 12.62 17.95 2.43
N ARG A 463 11.43 18.26 2.96
CA ARG A 463 10.29 17.35 3.09
C ARG A 463 9.14 17.96 2.29
N LYS A 464 8.63 17.21 1.32
CA LYS A 464 7.40 17.59 0.60
C LYS A 464 6.38 16.46 0.68
N LEU A 465 5.13 16.81 0.98
CA LEU A 465 4.04 15.87 1.16
C LEU A 465 3.03 15.93 0.02
N LEU A 466 2.45 14.79 -0.33
CA LEU A 466 1.23 14.66 -1.12
C LEU A 466 0.17 13.98 -0.26
N THR A 467 -0.83 14.73 0.19
CA THR A 467 -1.92 14.20 0.99
C THR A 467 -3.15 13.94 0.13
N ILE A 468 -3.69 12.73 0.19
CA ILE A 468 -4.89 12.31 -0.53
C ILE A 468 -6.01 12.11 0.49
N HIS A 469 -7.01 12.97 0.45
CA HIS A 469 -8.25 12.85 1.24
C HIS A 469 -9.35 12.20 0.40
N ASP A 470 -9.84 11.07 0.89
CA ASP A 470 -10.95 10.35 0.32
C ASP A 470 -12.23 10.76 1.05
N LEU A 471 -13.22 11.25 0.30
CA LEU A 471 -14.43 11.85 0.84
C LEU A 471 -15.67 11.00 0.51
N ASP A 472 -16.56 10.83 1.48
CA ASP A 472 -17.88 10.26 1.25
C ASP A 472 -18.80 11.19 0.44
N ARG A 473 -20.04 10.76 0.20
CA ARG A 473 -21.03 11.53 -0.56
C ARG A 473 -21.39 12.86 0.12
N GLN A 474 -21.25 12.94 1.44
CA GLN A 474 -21.51 14.11 2.26
C GLN A 474 -20.29 15.04 2.33
N GLY A 475 -19.12 14.60 1.82
CA GLY A 475 -17.89 15.36 1.85
C GLY A 475 -17.05 15.15 3.11
N LYS A 476 -17.42 14.20 3.97
CA LYS A 476 -16.63 13.88 5.16
C LYS A 476 -15.47 12.96 4.78
N PRO A 477 -14.27 13.20 5.34
CA PRO A 477 -13.12 12.37 5.05
C PRO A 477 -13.29 10.97 5.66
N VAL A 478 -13.04 9.94 4.86
CA VAL A 478 -13.13 8.52 5.27
C VAL A 478 -11.77 7.84 5.33
N LYS A 479 -10.76 8.37 4.63
CA LYS A 479 -9.40 7.84 4.60
C LYS A 479 -8.44 8.94 4.17
N GLU A 480 -7.24 8.93 4.74
CA GLU A 480 -6.13 9.78 4.32
C GLU A 480 -4.94 8.90 3.91
N ASN A 481 -4.33 9.23 2.77
CA ASN A 481 -3.04 8.68 2.37
C ASN A 481 -2.05 9.83 2.17
N GLN A 482 -0.98 9.84 2.95
CA GLN A 482 0.12 10.76 2.79
C GLN A 482 1.26 10.05 2.07
N ILE A 483 1.76 10.65 1.01
CA ILE A 483 2.99 10.22 0.35
C ILE A 483 4.03 11.31 0.62
N GLU A 484 5.08 10.96 1.35
CA GLU A 484 6.14 11.86 1.76
C GLU A 484 7.38 11.60 0.91
N LEU A 485 7.98 12.66 0.38
CA LEU A 485 9.34 12.61 -0.14
C LEU A 485 10.30 13.26 0.86
N LEU A 486 11.29 12.49 1.30
CA LEU A 486 12.43 12.97 2.06
C LEU A 486 13.63 13.12 1.13
N PHE A 487 14.29 14.27 1.19
CA PHE A 487 15.53 14.52 0.49
C PHE A 487 16.50 15.32 1.36
N THR A 488 17.74 14.85 1.49
CA THR A 488 18.75 15.46 2.36
C THR A 488 20.00 15.83 1.60
N GLY A 489 20.53 17.03 1.87
CA GLY A 489 21.84 17.47 1.39
C GLY A 489 23.02 16.82 2.12
N SER A 490 22.78 16.10 3.22
CA SER A 490 23.79 15.45 4.06
C SER A 490 23.29 14.11 4.61
N TYR A 491 24.21 13.31 5.16
CA TYR A 491 23.87 12.08 5.88
C TYR A 491 23.25 12.43 7.24
N GLN A 492 21.99 12.07 7.46
CA GLN A 492 21.29 12.39 8.71
C GLN A 492 20.21 11.38 9.07
N LYS A 493 19.90 11.28 10.37
CA LYS A 493 18.79 10.47 10.89
C LYS A 493 17.54 11.34 10.93
N ILE A 494 16.50 10.94 10.22
CA ILE A 494 15.21 11.64 10.18
C ILE A 494 14.18 10.87 10.97
N GLU A 495 13.40 11.59 11.77
CA GLU A 495 12.26 11.07 12.52
C GLU A 495 10.94 11.47 11.82
N THR A 496 10.06 10.49 11.67
CA THR A 496 8.68 10.68 11.24
C THR A 496 7.76 10.14 12.33
N ASN A 497 7.01 11.04 12.97
CA ASN A 497 6.04 10.71 14.02
C ASN A 497 4.72 10.26 13.40
N ILE A 498 4.21 9.11 13.83
CA ILE A 498 2.97 8.52 13.32
C ILE A 498 1.98 8.37 14.47
N LYS A 499 0.74 8.84 14.23
CA LYS A 499 -0.40 8.66 15.11
C LYS A 499 -1.54 8.01 14.33
N SER A 500 -2.07 6.91 14.84
CA SER A 500 -3.20 6.15 14.29
C SER A 500 -3.06 5.85 12.79
N GLY A 501 -1.94 5.25 12.38
CA GLY A 501 -1.65 5.00 10.98
C GLY A 501 -0.55 3.97 10.72
N LEU A 502 -0.46 3.50 9.48
CA LEU A 502 0.60 2.60 9.02
C LEU A 502 1.59 3.34 8.13
N PHE A 503 2.86 3.23 8.47
CA PHE A 503 3.99 3.70 7.69
C PHE A 503 4.55 2.55 6.84
N THR A 504 4.74 2.81 5.56
CA THR A 504 5.35 1.87 4.61
C THR A 504 6.42 2.62 3.81
N PRO A 505 7.72 2.26 3.93
CA PRO A 505 8.74 2.81 3.05
C PRO A 505 8.53 2.29 1.62
N LEU A 506 8.73 3.16 0.64
CA LEU A 506 8.52 2.84 -0.77
C LEU A 506 9.84 2.81 -1.52
N ASN A 507 10.04 1.74 -2.29
CA ASN A 507 11.14 1.68 -3.23
C ASN A 507 10.74 2.37 -4.55
N HIS A 508 11.13 3.63 -4.73
CA HIS A 508 10.76 4.40 -5.91
C HIS A 508 11.31 3.83 -7.22
N THR A 509 12.38 3.02 -7.18
CA THR A 509 12.93 2.32 -8.36
C THR A 509 12.00 1.21 -8.88
N GLU A 510 11.09 0.71 -8.03
CA GLU A 510 10.07 -0.27 -8.41
C GLU A 510 8.77 0.40 -8.86
N LEU A 511 8.57 1.66 -8.49
CA LEU A 511 7.42 2.45 -8.89
C LEU A 511 7.57 2.91 -10.34
N GLY A 512 6.59 2.61 -11.19
CA GLY A 512 6.61 3.03 -12.59
C GLY A 512 7.30 2.09 -13.58
N MET A 513 7.88 0.99 -13.11
CA MET A 513 8.45 -0.06 -13.97
C MET A 513 7.33 -0.98 -14.47
N ALA A 514 6.54 -0.52 -15.43
CA ALA A 514 5.52 -1.35 -16.07
C ALA A 514 6.18 -2.54 -16.80
N GLN A 515 6.10 -3.73 -16.19
CA GLN A 515 6.29 -5.02 -16.85
C GLN A 515 7.62 -5.25 -17.59
N ASN A 516 8.76 -5.02 -16.94
CA ASN A 516 10.00 -5.59 -17.47
C ASN A 516 10.01 -7.11 -17.24
N TYR A 517 10.09 -7.85 -18.34
CA TYR A 517 10.24 -9.31 -18.45
C TYR A 517 11.32 -9.90 -17.50
N ASN A 518 12.30 -9.08 -17.13
CA ASN A 518 13.40 -9.42 -16.23
C ASN A 518 13.11 -9.23 -14.73
N MET A 519 11.90 -8.83 -14.32
CA MET A 519 11.56 -8.71 -12.89
C MET A 519 11.51 -10.08 -12.18
N TYR A 520 11.34 -11.16 -12.95
CA TYR A 520 11.45 -12.53 -12.44
C TYR A 520 12.91 -13.01 -12.33
N ALA A 521 13.84 -12.37 -13.02
CA ALA A 521 15.23 -12.83 -13.17
C ALA A 521 16.30 -11.86 -12.61
N ARG A 522 15.94 -10.59 -12.33
CA ARG A 522 16.86 -9.65 -11.68
C ARG A 522 16.69 -9.71 -10.18
N ASN A 523 17.82 -9.98 -9.54
CA ASN A 523 18.07 -9.82 -8.11
C ASN A 523 17.44 -8.54 -7.56
N ARG A 524 17.01 -8.64 -6.29
CA ARG A 524 16.51 -7.60 -5.39
C ARG A 524 17.02 -6.22 -5.80
N VAL A 525 16.13 -5.30 -6.21
CA VAL A 525 16.53 -3.91 -6.39
C VAL A 525 16.73 -3.35 -4.99
N GLN A 526 17.99 -3.27 -4.56
CA GLN A 526 18.33 -2.86 -3.22
C GLN A 526 17.77 -1.46 -2.94
N SER A 527 17.09 -1.30 -1.81
CA SER A 527 16.67 0.01 -1.34
C SER A 527 17.89 0.91 -1.18
N LEU A 528 17.81 2.15 -1.68
CA LEU A 528 18.89 3.14 -1.57
C LEU A 528 19.04 3.65 -0.13
N VAL A 529 17.96 3.58 0.66
CA VAL A 529 17.94 3.93 2.08
C VAL A 529 17.87 2.66 2.90
N GLY A 530 18.65 2.61 3.98
CA GLY A 530 18.71 1.47 4.89
C GLY A 530 17.37 1.20 5.60
N PRO A 531 17.24 0.03 6.26
CA PRO A 531 16.00 -0.36 6.92
C PRO A 531 15.61 0.62 8.04
N PRO A 532 14.32 0.99 8.15
CA PRO A 532 13.84 1.87 9.21
C PRO A 532 13.89 1.22 10.59
N LEU A 533 14.02 2.06 11.63
CA LEU A 533 13.78 1.71 13.03
C LEU A 533 12.42 2.28 13.45
N TYR A 534 11.50 1.42 13.86
CA TYR A 534 10.22 1.79 14.45
C TYR A 534 10.36 1.78 15.98
N ALA A 535 9.83 2.78 16.67
CA ALA A 535 9.83 2.83 18.13
C ALA A 535 8.47 3.30 18.66
N GLY A 536 7.84 2.47 19.50
CA GLY A 536 6.54 2.74 20.11
C GLY A 536 5.51 1.65 19.80
N SER A 537 4.23 2.02 19.81
CA SER A 537 3.11 1.10 19.63
C SER A 537 2.52 1.25 18.23
N ILE A 538 2.94 0.39 17.29
CA ILE A 538 2.29 0.29 15.99
C ILE A 538 0.93 -0.38 16.20
N PRO A 539 -0.19 0.19 15.70
CA PRO A 539 -0.32 1.34 14.80
C PRO A 539 -0.79 2.64 15.47
N THR A 540 -0.88 2.69 16.80
CA THR A 540 -1.50 3.80 17.55
C THR A 540 -0.60 5.03 17.65
N GLN A 541 0.64 4.89 18.10
CA GLN A 541 1.57 5.99 18.29
C GLN A 541 3.01 5.50 18.32
N TYR A 542 3.80 5.88 17.31
CA TYR A 542 5.19 5.46 17.17
C TYR A 542 5.98 6.44 16.30
N SER A 543 7.30 6.40 16.43
CA SER A 543 8.24 7.13 15.59
C SER A 543 8.93 6.16 14.63
N VAL A 544 9.15 6.62 13.40
CA VAL A 544 9.98 5.92 12.42
C VAL A 544 11.25 6.71 12.20
N TYR A 545 12.39 6.06 12.37
CA TYR A 545 13.69 6.64 12.14
C TYR A 545 14.32 6.04 10.89
N GLN A 546 14.72 6.91 9.95
CA GLN A 546 15.42 6.53 8.73
C GLN A 546 16.81 7.19 8.70
N LEU A 547 17.84 6.41 8.39
CA LEU A 547 19.19 6.92 8.14
C LEU A 547 19.30 7.29 6.67
N MET A 548 19.17 8.58 6.37
CA MET A 548 19.09 9.11 5.02
C MET A 548 20.49 9.39 4.48
N PRO A 549 20.92 8.71 3.39
CA PRO A 549 22.16 9.05 2.71
C PRO A 549 22.05 10.39 1.99
N GLN A 550 23.19 11.04 1.79
CA GLN A 550 23.27 12.29 1.04
C GLN A 550 22.68 12.12 -0.38
N TRP A 551 21.85 13.09 -0.77
CA TRP A 551 21.23 13.21 -2.10
C TRP A 551 20.42 12.01 -2.57
N THR A 552 19.89 11.24 -1.62
CA THR A 552 19.09 10.05 -1.91
C THR A 552 17.61 10.34 -1.62
N PRO A 553 16.72 10.36 -2.63
CA PRO A 553 15.29 10.54 -2.41
C PRO A 553 14.67 9.28 -1.80
N GLN A 554 13.91 9.46 -0.73
CA GLN A 554 13.13 8.39 -0.10
C GLN A 554 11.65 8.72 -0.14
N LEU A 555 10.86 7.82 -0.71
CA LEU A 555 9.40 7.91 -0.64
C LEU A 555 8.87 7.08 0.52
N ASN A 556 7.95 7.64 1.27
CA ASN A 556 7.24 6.95 2.34
C ASN A 556 5.73 7.11 2.13
N ARG A 557 4.97 6.09 2.50
CA ARG A 557 3.49 6.14 2.52
C ARG A 557 3.02 6.03 3.96
N ILE A 558 2.08 6.90 4.33
CA ILE A 558 1.38 6.84 5.61
C ILE A 558 -0.12 6.77 5.31
N ILE A 559 -0.78 5.71 5.77
CA ILE A 559 -2.24 5.57 5.67
C ILE A 559 -2.88 5.79 7.04
N LYS A 560 -3.96 6.57 7.07
CA LYS A 560 -4.75 6.82 8.28
C LYS A 560 -6.24 6.62 7.99
N ASN A 561 -6.95 5.99 8.91
CA ASN A 561 -8.39 5.80 8.85
C ASN A 561 -9.17 6.79 9.72
N TYR A 562 -8.49 7.54 10.59
CA TYR A 562 -9.07 8.68 11.31
C TYR A 562 -8.48 9.97 10.74
N PRO A 563 -8.90 10.39 9.53
CA PRO A 563 -8.47 11.67 8.99
C PRO A 563 -9.02 12.80 9.86
N ASP A 564 -8.23 13.87 10.00
CA ASP A 564 -8.69 15.08 10.68
C ASP A 564 -9.88 15.71 9.92
N GLU A 565 -10.72 16.45 10.63
CA GLU A 565 -11.81 17.18 9.99
C GLU A 565 -11.27 18.19 8.97
N LEU A 566 -11.87 18.19 7.78
CA LEU A 566 -11.45 19.06 6.70
C LEU A 566 -11.83 20.52 6.99
N GLN A 567 -10.82 21.36 7.18
CA GLN A 567 -10.99 22.81 7.30
C GLN A 567 -11.07 23.48 5.90
N THR A 568 -12.00 23.03 5.05
CA THR A 568 -12.16 23.61 3.70
C THR A 568 -13.39 24.50 3.61
N LYS A 569 -13.28 25.63 2.90
CA LYS A 569 -14.42 26.53 2.61
C LYS A 569 -15.36 26.00 1.52
N PHE A 570 -15.01 24.87 0.90
CA PHE A 570 -15.79 24.27 -0.18
C PHE A 570 -16.81 23.29 0.37
N ASP A 571 -18.09 23.51 0.05
CA ASP A 571 -19.15 22.56 0.39
C ASP A 571 -19.16 21.40 -0.61
N TRP A 572 -18.52 20.29 -0.22
CA TRP A 572 -18.47 19.04 -0.98
C TRP A 572 -19.84 18.38 -1.17
N SER A 573 -20.80 18.65 -0.28
CA SER A 573 -22.16 18.10 -0.40
C SER A 573 -22.98 18.80 -1.50
N SER A 574 -22.53 19.97 -1.96
CA SER A 574 -23.18 20.76 -3.02
C SER A 574 -23.02 20.18 -4.44
N ILE A 575 -22.10 19.23 -4.64
CA ILE A 575 -21.86 18.62 -5.95
C ILE A 575 -23.02 17.69 -6.31
N GLN A 576 -23.78 18.07 -7.33
CA GLN A 576 -24.92 17.28 -7.80
C GLN A 576 -24.64 16.56 -9.13
N LEU A 577 -25.26 15.39 -9.30
CA LEU A 577 -25.06 14.55 -10.49
C LEU A 577 -25.47 15.24 -11.81
N ASN A 578 -26.54 16.04 -11.79
CA ASN A 578 -26.99 16.84 -12.94
C ASN A 578 -25.92 17.84 -13.42
N GLN A 579 -25.15 18.43 -12.49
CA GLN A 579 -24.07 19.36 -12.79
C GLN A 579 -22.89 18.62 -13.45
N LEU A 580 -22.57 17.41 -13.01
CA LEU A 580 -21.49 16.59 -13.58
C LEU A 580 -21.80 16.15 -15.03
N ARG A 581 -23.08 15.85 -15.32
CA ARG A 581 -23.52 15.46 -16.66
C ARG A 581 -23.37 16.59 -17.70
N SER A 582 -23.62 17.84 -17.31
CA SER A 582 -23.58 19.00 -18.22
C SER A 582 -22.20 19.69 -18.28
N ASN A 583 -21.83 20.22 -19.44
CA ASN A 583 -20.61 21.04 -19.57
C ASN A 583 -20.69 22.31 -18.72
N GLN A 584 -21.84 23.00 -18.73
CA GLN A 584 -22.06 24.23 -17.95
C GLN A 584 -21.97 23.97 -16.43
N GLY A 585 -22.58 22.88 -15.95
CA GLY A 585 -22.49 22.48 -14.54
C GLY A 585 -21.05 22.19 -14.11
N ARG A 586 -20.29 21.44 -14.91
CA ARG A 586 -18.85 21.22 -14.66
C ARG A 586 -18.04 22.53 -14.61
N VAL A 587 -18.32 23.49 -15.50
CA VAL A 587 -17.67 24.81 -15.46
C VAL A 587 -18.01 25.58 -14.19
N LYS A 588 -19.26 25.51 -13.71
CA LYS A 588 -19.69 26.11 -12.44
C LYS A 588 -18.94 25.50 -11.24
N ILE A 589 -18.85 24.17 -11.18
CA ILE A 589 -18.10 23.45 -10.14
C ILE A 589 -16.64 23.89 -10.13
N ARG A 590 -15.99 23.93 -11.30
CA ARG A 590 -14.60 24.43 -11.44
C ARG A 590 -14.46 25.85 -10.88
N LYS A 591 -15.40 26.75 -11.16
CA LYS A 591 -15.36 28.14 -10.64
C LYS A 591 -15.43 28.14 -9.12
N GLN A 592 -16.37 27.40 -8.52
CA GLN A 592 -16.52 27.29 -7.07
C GLN A 592 -15.25 26.72 -6.41
N ILE A 593 -14.66 25.67 -6.99
CA ILE A 593 -13.41 25.08 -6.50
C ILE A 593 -12.25 26.09 -6.57
N LYS A 594 -12.10 26.82 -7.69
CA LYS A 594 -11.05 27.85 -7.80
C LYS A 594 -11.26 29.01 -6.83
N THR A 595 -12.50 29.36 -6.51
CA THR A 595 -12.80 30.35 -5.47
C THR A 595 -12.41 29.84 -4.08
N ALA A 596 -12.62 28.55 -3.79
CA ALA A 596 -12.31 27.98 -2.48
C ALA A 596 -10.82 27.63 -2.27
N PHE A 597 -10.14 27.12 -3.31
CA PHE A 597 -8.78 26.57 -3.23
C PHE A 597 -7.74 27.35 -4.06
N GLY A 598 -8.15 28.42 -4.74
CA GLY A 598 -7.28 29.28 -5.54
C GLY A 598 -7.16 28.87 -7.02
N ASN A 599 -6.57 29.77 -7.81
CA ASN A 599 -6.53 29.63 -9.27
C ASN A 599 -5.64 28.49 -9.79
N ARG A 600 -4.66 28.06 -9.00
CA ARG A 600 -3.74 26.96 -9.32
C ARG A 600 -4.38 25.58 -9.17
N ALA A 601 -5.51 25.47 -8.46
CA ALA A 601 -6.22 24.21 -8.30
C ALA A 601 -6.65 23.63 -9.66
N LYS A 602 -6.44 22.32 -9.84
CA LYS A 602 -6.81 21.56 -11.04
C LYS A 602 -7.96 20.62 -10.68
N VAL A 603 -8.92 20.49 -11.58
CA VAL A 603 -10.11 19.65 -11.38
C VAL A 603 -10.22 18.65 -12.52
N MET A 604 -10.40 17.38 -12.17
CA MET A 604 -10.64 16.28 -13.10
C MET A 604 -11.91 15.55 -12.67
N VAL A 605 -12.79 15.26 -13.63
CA VAL A 605 -13.97 14.41 -13.40
C VAL A 605 -13.86 13.16 -14.26
N TYR A 606 -14.01 12.00 -13.63
CA TYR A 606 -14.01 10.70 -14.28
C TYR A 606 -15.43 10.11 -14.26
N GLN A 607 -15.84 9.46 -15.35
CA GLN A 607 -17.12 8.76 -15.48
C GLN A 607 -16.89 7.36 -16.04
N GLY A 608 -17.41 6.34 -15.36
CA GLY A 608 -17.44 4.97 -15.91
C GLY A 608 -18.30 4.86 -17.16
N GLN A 609 -18.04 3.88 -18.02
CA GLN A 609 -18.80 3.62 -19.25
C GLN A 609 -19.05 2.14 -19.41
N LYS A 610 -20.18 1.76 -20.02
CA LYS A 610 -20.55 0.34 -20.22
C LYS A 610 -19.49 -0.47 -20.97
N ASN A 611 -18.70 0.16 -21.85
CA ASN A 611 -17.63 -0.50 -22.61
C ASN A 611 -16.35 -0.74 -21.77
N GLY A 612 -16.35 -0.36 -20.48
CA GLY A 612 -15.19 -0.45 -19.62
C GLY A 612 -14.15 0.64 -19.87
N GLU A 613 -14.40 1.63 -20.72
CA GLU A 613 -13.53 2.81 -20.81
C GLU A 613 -13.91 3.86 -19.78
N VAL A 614 -12.95 4.69 -19.37
CA VAL A 614 -13.25 5.85 -18.53
C VAL A 614 -13.34 7.10 -19.38
N LYS A 615 -14.45 7.83 -19.25
CA LYS A 615 -14.59 9.16 -19.85
C LYS A 615 -13.99 10.19 -18.90
N LYS A 616 -13.01 10.96 -19.37
CA LYS A 616 -12.30 11.98 -18.59
C LYS A 616 -12.79 13.38 -18.99
N HIS A 617 -13.01 14.23 -18.00
CA HIS A 617 -13.39 15.62 -18.17
C HIS A 617 -12.38 16.52 -17.44
N PRO A 618 -11.22 16.81 -18.03
CA PRO A 618 -10.27 17.77 -17.48
C PRO A 618 -10.88 19.16 -17.52
N LEU A 619 -10.95 19.84 -16.37
CA LEU A 619 -11.49 21.19 -16.26
C LEU A 619 -10.38 22.24 -16.14
N PHE A 620 -9.21 21.93 -16.68
CA PHE A 620 -8.05 22.83 -16.80
C PHE A 620 -7.65 22.91 -18.28
N LYS A 621 -6.98 24.01 -18.67
CA LYS A 621 -6.47 24.15 -20.04
C LYS A 621 -5.39 23.08 -20.27
N LYS A 622 -5.58 22.21 -21.27
CA LYS A 622 -4.48 21.40 -21.82
C LYS A 622 -3.69 22.32 -22.75
N THR A 623 -2.37 22.34 -22.63
CA THR A 623 -1.51 23.02 -23.59
C THR A 623 -1.46 22.17 -24.86
N ASP A 624 -2.11 22.66 -25.92
CA ASP A 624 -2.30 21.94 -27.18
C ASP A 624 -1.01 21.93 -28.00
N ASN A 625 -0.02 21.08 -27.68
CA ASN A 625 0.95 20.68 -28.71
C ASN A 625 1.70 19.37 -28.44
N PRO A 626 1.22 18.21 -28.94
CA PRO A 626 1.93 16.94 -28.84
C PRO A 626 3.13 16.79 -29.80
N ARG A 627 3.36 17.72 -30.74
CA ARG A 627 4.40 17.60 -31.78
C ARG A 627 5.75 18.25 -31.43
N ASN A 628 5.84 19.06 -30.37
CA ASN A 628 7.07 19.81 -30.02
C ASN A 628 7.76 19.26 -28.75
N ARG A 629 7.91 17.94 -28.66
CA ARG A 629 8.43 17.25 -27.46
C ARG A 629 9.94 17.20 -27.30
N ASN A 630 10.70 17.75 -28.24
CA ASN A 630 12.17 17.78 -28.13
C ASN A 630 12.67 18.90 -27.20
N ASN A 631 11.79 19.78 -26.73
CA ASN A 631 12.12 20.75 -25.69
C ASN A 631 11.56 20.25 -24.36
N TYR A 632 12.44 19.94 -23.41
CA TYR A 632 12.18 19.45 -22.04
C TYR A 632 11.41 20.44 -21.12
N ARG A 633 10.51 21.25 -21.68
CA ARG A 633 9.62 22.17 -20.95
C ARG A 633 8.28 22.27 -21.68
N SER A 634 7.47 21.20 -21.68
CA SER A 634 6.05 21.42 -21.93
C SER A 634 5.42 21.94 -20.64
N GLU A 635 4.70 23.06 -20.73
CA GLU A 635 3.82 23.63 -19.70
C GLU A 635 2.72 22.64 -19.27
N GLN A 636 3.09 21.60 -18.53
CA GLN A 636 2.21 20.88 -17.62
C GLN A 636 2.86 21.06 -16.25
N ASP A 637 2.33 22.02 -15.47
CA ASP A 637 2.93 22.51 -14.22
C ASP A 637 3.23 21.43 -13.15
N TYR A 638 2.70 20.21 -13.31
CA TYR A 638 2.79 19.12 -12.33
C TYR A 638 2.96 17.75 -13.02
N ALA A 639 4.00 17.00 -12.64
CA ALA A 639 4.34 15.70 -13.23
C ALA A 639 3.25 14.65 -13.01
N LEU A 640 2.43 14.80 -11.96
CA LEU A 640 1.31 13.90 -11.65
C LEU A 640 0.26 13.81 -12.76
N PHE A 641 0.15 14.85 -13.60
CA PHE A 641 -0.79 14.93 -14.73
C PHE A 641 -0.15 14.59 -16.08
N ASN A 642 1.16 14.34 -16.11
CA ASN A 642 1.87 14.05 -17.34
C ASN A 642 1.47 12.66 -17.82
N GLU A 643 0.95 12.62 -19.03
CA GLU A 643 0.55 11.40 -19.70
C GLU A 643 1.82 10.60 -20.07
N TYR A 644 2.08 9.52 -19.33
CA TYR A 644 3.18 8.61 -19.65
C TYR A 644 2.75 7.64 -20.75
N TYR A 645 3.68 7.38 -21.67
CA TYR A 645 3.52 6.30 -22.62
C TYR A 645 3.96 5.05 -21.90
N GLN A 646 3.02 4.17 -21.57
CA GLN A 646 3.41 2.80 -21.27
C GLN A 646 4.08 2.23 -22.53
N ASN A 647 5.41 2.30 -22.57
CA ASN A 647 6.23 1.45 -23.40
C ASN A 647 6.04 0.05 -22.85
N TYR A 648 4.93 -0.60 -23.23
CA TYR A 648 4.88 -2.04 -23.22
C TYR A 648 6.14 -2.47 -23.99
N PRO A 649 7.07 -3.25 -23.41
CA PRO A 649 8.20 -3.76 -24.16
C PRO A 649 7.65 -4.35 -25.46
N HIS A 650 8.27 -3.99 -26.59
CA HIS A 650 7.92 -4.10 -28.01
C HIS A 650 7.31 -5.44 -28.53
N TYR A 651 6.46 -6.10 -27.75
CA TYR A 651 5.91 -7.43 -27.97
C TYR A 651 4.39 -7.49 -27.75
N TYR A 652 3.72 -6.34 -27.70
CA TYR A 652 2.25 -6.28 -27.63
C TYR A 652 1.75 -5.24 -28.64
N GLY A 653 1.29 -5.73 -29.80
CA GLY A 653 0.83 -4.90 -30.90
C GLY A 653 -0.35 -3.98 -30.55
N ASN A 654 -0.18 -2.67 -30.79
CA ASN A 654 -1.21 -1.65 -31.02
C ASN A 654 -2.60 -1.86 -30.37
N ASN A 655 -2.65 -2.05 -29.06
CA ASN A 655 -3.78 -1.50 -28.31
C ASN A 655 -3.47 -0.02 -28.12
N ARG A 656 -4.43 0.87 -28.46
CA ARG A 656 -4.31 2.33 -28.29
C ARG A 656 -3.49 2.60 -27.03
N LEU A 657 -2.26 3.10 -27.18
CA LEU A 657 -1.34 3.39 -26.09
C LEU A 657 -2.13 4.22 -25.07
N ARG A 658 -2.62 3.58 -24.00
CA ARG A 658 -3.42 4.27 -22.99
C ARG A 658 -2.43 5.14 -22.25
N ARG A 659 -2.41 6.40 -22.67
CA ARG A 659 -1.72 7.48 -22.00
C ARG A 659 -2.39 7.63 -20.63
N ASN A 660 -1.69 7.16 -19.61
CA ASN A 660 -2.11 7.29 -18.23
C ASN A 660 -1.11 8.20 -17.53
N SER A 661 -1.64 9.11 -16.73
CA SER A 661 -0.89 9.87 -15.74
C SER A 661 -0.98 9.18 -14.37
N PHE A 662 -0.19 9.65 -13.39
CA PHE A 662 -0.34 9.19 -12.01
C PHE A 662 -1.75 9.43 -11.48
N MET A 663 -2.33 10.60 -11.78
CA MET A 663 -3.71 10.91 -11.41
C MET A 663 -4.72 9.90 -12.00
N ASP A 664 -4.47 9.39 -13.21
CA ASP A 664 -5.33 8.38 -13.81
C ASP A 664 -5.21 7.04 -13.10
N ASP A 665 -4.00 6.53 -12.90
CA ASP A 665 -3.80 5.23 -12.25
C ASP A 665 -4.22 5.27 -10.76
N LEU A 666 -4.14 6.44 -10.12
CA LEU A 666 -4.61 6.68 -8.75
C LEU A 666 -6.13 6.55 -8.64
N CYS A 667 -6.86 6.91 -9.70
CA CYS A 667 -8.33 6.97 -9.69
C CYS A 667 -8.97 5.73 -10.34
N VAL A 668 -8.37 5.26 -11.43
CA VAL A 668 -8.81 4.17 -12.28
C VAL A 668 -7.61 3.30 -12.63
N ARG A 669 -7.46 2.17 -11.96
CA ARG A 669 -6.36 1.25 -12.26
C ARG A 669 -6.36 0.80 -13.72
N SER A 670 -5.16 0.57 -14.25
CA SER A 670 -5.00 -0.14 -15.51
C SER A 670 -5.68 -1.51 -15.40
N GLN A 671 -6.44 -1.88 -16.44
CA GLN A 671 -7.28 -3.08 -16.44
C GLN A 671 -6.43 -4.32 -16.75
N ASN A 672 -5.50 -4.60 -15.84
CA ASN A 672 -4.52 -5.67 -15.90
C ASN A 672 -4.53 -6.45 -14.59
N GLY A 673 -4.24 -7.76 -14.63
CA GLY A 673 -4.26 -8.62 -13.44
C GLY A 673 -5.63 -8.59 -12.74
N LEU A 674 -5.64 -8.50 -11.40
CA LEU A 674 -6.87 -8.50 -10.61
C LEU A 674 -7.88 -7.40 -11.03
N PHE A 675 -7.42 -6.22 -11.46
CA PHE A 675 -8.31 -5.10 -11.84
C PHE A 675 -9.03 -5.30 -13.19
N GLN A 676 -8.79 -6.43 -13.87
CA GLN A 676 -9.67 -6.91 -14.94
C GLN A 676 -11.00 -7.43 -14.40
N ILE A 677 -11.00 -7.92 -13.16
CA ILE A 677 -12.10 -8.62 -12.50
C ILE A 677 -12.78 -7.69 -11.50
N VAL A 678 -12.01 -7.06 -10.63
CA VAL A 678 -12.50 -6.17 -9.56
C VAL A 678 -12.24 -4.69 -9.89
N SER A 679 -13.04 -3.80 -9.31
CA SER A 679 -12.86 -2.35 -9.47
C SER A 679 -11.94 -1.74 -8.39
N GLN A 680 -11.89 -2.36 -7.22
CA GLN A 680 -11.17 -1.87 -6.05
C GLN A 680 -10.67 -3.06 -5.21
N THR A 681 -9.69 -2.82 -4.35
CA THR A 681 -9.26 -3.75 -3.29
C THR A 681 -9.53 -3.13 -1.93
N SER A 682 -9.58 -3.94 -0.87
CA SER A 682 -9.72 -3.42 0.50
C SER A 682 -8.41 -2.79 0.98
N PRO A 683 -8.46 -1.73 1.82
CA PRO A 683 -7.27 -1.04 2.32
C PRO A 683 -6.18 -2.00 2.82
N SER A 684 -4.94 -1.74 2.43
CA SER A 684 -3.79 -2.54 2.90
C SER A 684 -2.64 -1.67 3.39
N GLY A 685 -2.51 -0.42 2.91
CA GLY A 685 -1.38 0.44 3.23
C GLY A 685 -0.05 0.00 2.60
N GLY A 686 -0.08 -1.00 1.72
CA GLY A 686 1.12 -1.59 1.14
C GLY A 686 1.80 -0.74 0.07
N GLN A 687 2.96 -1.20 -0.40
CA GLN A 687 3.86 -0.40 -1.23
C GLN A 687 3.46 -0.27 -2.71
N ASN A 688 2.48 -1.05 -3.16
CA ASN A 688 2.10 -1.16 -4.57
C ASN A 688 0.95 -0.23 -4.99
N TYR A 689 0.33 0.48 -4.04
CA TYR A 689 -0.81 1.37 -4.23
C TYR A 689 -2.11 0.73 -4.78
N GLU A 690 -2.25 -0.59 -4.76
CA GLU A 690 -3.44 -1.24 -5.36
C GLU A 690 -4.74 -0.82 -4.68
N ASP A 691 -4.67 -0.52 -3.38
CA ASP A 691 -5.77 -0.08 -2.52
C ASP A 691 -6.16 1.41 -2.69
N LEU A 692 -5.52 2.12 -3.64
CA LEU A 692 -5.89 3.49 -3.99
C LEU A 692 -6.91 3.60 -5.13
N SER A 693 -7.15 2.54 -5.91
CA SER A 693 -8.16 2.54 -7.00
C SER A 693 -9.57 2.65 -6.47
N ILE A 694 -10.45 3.41 -7.15
CA ILE A 694 -11.80 3.68 -6.64
C ILE A 694 -12.88 3.48 -7.70
N LEU A 695 -12.77 4.14 -8.85
CA LEU A 695 -13.86 4.16 -9.81
C LEU A 695 -13.94 2.82 -10.54
N ASP A 696 -15.12 2.21 -10.63
CA ASP A 696 -15.35 1.15 -11.61
C ASP A 696 -15.49 1.76 -13.01
N PRO A 697 -14.54 1.56 -13.93
CA PRO A 697 -14.62 2.13 -15.26
C PRO A 697 -15.73 1.50 -16.10
N SER A 698 -16.32 0.37 -15.68
CA SER A 698 -17.43 -0.29 -16.38
C SER A 698 -18.82 0.12 -15.90
N ASP A 699 -18.91 0.88 -14.81
CA ASP A 699 -20.18 1.28 -14.21
C ASP A 699 -20.55 2.74 -14.59
N PRO A 700 -21.50 2.95 -15.51
CA PRO A 700 -21.90 4.30 -15.95
C PRO A 700 -22.60 5.12 -14.87
N SER A 701 -23.03 4.50 -13.76
CA SER A 701 -23.61 5.21 -12.62
C SER A 701 -22.55 5.93 -11.78
N GLN A 702 -21.28 5.54 -11.88
CA GLN A 702 -20.22 6.08 -11.03
C GLN A 702 -19.52 7.28 -11.67
N TRP A 703 -19.33 8.30 -10.84
CA TRP A 703 -18.61 9.53 -11.13
C TRP A 703 -17.59 9.78 -10.03
N LEU A 704 -16.40 10.20 -10.38
CA LEU A 704 -15.36 10.55 -9.43
C LEU A 704 -14.87 11.97 -9.71
N VAL A 705 -15.03 12.86 -8.72
CA VAL A 705 -14.51 14.22 -8.76
C VAL A 705 -13.18 14.25 -8.04
N VAL A 706 -12.16 14.79 -8.71
CA VAL A 706 -10.80 14.87 -8.19
C VAL A 706 -10.32 16.31 -8.26
N VAL A 707 -9.90 16.84 -7.13
CA VAL A 707 -9.37 18.20 -6.99
C VAL A 707 -7.94 18.12 -6.49
N TYR A 708 -7.01 18.65 -7.27
CA TYR A 708 -5.62 18.81 -6.88
C TYR A 708 -5.36 20.27 -6.51
N VAL A 709 -4.81 20.50 -5.33
CA VAL A 709 -4.47 21.79 -4.77
C VAL A 709 -2.97 21.79 -4.50
N PRO A 710 -2.16 22.50 -5.30
CA PRO A 710 -0.73 22.57 -5.10
C PRO A 710 -0.38 23.49 -3.93
N GLY A 711 0.56 23.06 -3.10
CA GLY A 711 1.15 23.84 -2.01
C GLY A 711 2.67 23.93 -2.14
N ASN A 712 3.31 24.65 -1.22
CA ASN A 712 4.77 24.74 -1.20
C ASN A 712 5.37 23.50 -0.52
N GLU A 713 4.88 23.18 0.68
CA GLU A 713 5.33 22.03 1.48
C GLU A 713 4.42 20.80 1.34
N GLN A 714 3.13 21.04 1.05
CA GLN A 714 2.14 19.97 0.93
C GLN A 714 1.20 20.21 -0.24
N ASP A 715 1.21 19.28 -1.19
CA ASP A 715 0.20 19.14 -2.22
C ASP A 715 -0.96 18.31 -1.68
N THR A 716 -2.20 18.68 -2.05
CA THR A 716 -3.40 18.01 -1.55
C THR A 716 -4.30 17.55 -2.69
N ILE A 717 -4.75 16.30 -2.63
CA ILE A 717 -5.72 15.70 -3.54
C ILE A 717 -6.98 15.37 -2.75
N TYR A 718 -8.12 15.88 -3.20
CA TYR A 718 -9.44 15.47 -2.72
C TYR A 718 -10.10 14.58 -3.76
N ARG A 719 -10.69 13.47 -3.31
CA ARG A 719 -11.42 12.53 -4.17
C ARG A 719 -12.80 12.31 -3.60
N GLN A 720 -13.84 12.49 -4.41
CA GLN A 720 -15.22 12.23 -4.00
C GLN A 720 -15.91 11.32 -5.02
N LEU A 721 -16.28 10.11 -4.57
CA LEU A 721 -17.03 9.15 -5.37
C LEU A 721 -18.53 9.43 -5.25
N ILE A 722 -19.20 9.63 -6.38
CA ILE A 722 -20.64 9.87 -6.47
C ILE A 722 -21.23 8.77 -7.34
N VAL A 723 -22.16 8.01 -6.76
CA VAL A 723 -22.88 6.93 -7.45
C VAL A 723 -24.31 7.39 -7.69
N ALA A 724 -24.75 7.35 -8.94
CA ALA A 724 -26.15 7.59 -9.29
C ALA A 724 -27.02 6.48 -8.70
N GLU A 725 -28.13 6.86 -8.07
CA GLU A 725 -29.17 5.89 -7.67
C GLU A 725 -29.67 5.18 -8.94
N LYS A 726 -29.75 3.86 -8.87
CA LYS A 726 -30.12 2.98 -10.00
C LYS A 726 -31.62 2.95 -10.20
#